data_AF-A0A8J7KN16-F1
#
_entry.id   AF-A0A8J7KN16-F1
#
_cell.length_a   1.000
_cell.length_b   1.000
_cell.length_c   1.000
_cell.angle_alpha   90.00
_cell.angle_beta   90.00
_cell.angle_gamma   90.00
#
_symmetry.space_group_name_H-M   'P 1'
#
loop_
_entity.id
_entity.type
_entity.pdbx_description
1 polymer ?
#
loop_
_entity_poly.entity_id
_entity_poly.type
_entity_poly.pdbx_seq_one_letter_code
_entity_poly.pdbx_strand_id
1 'polypeptide(L)'
;MSVHTLLTYAELVATDPVLRLYCTVDPTGPGMEAHPLGPGPNTLLGPAVDPGVRAVLASDPDRVVRPLAVVARILIDRYAVAPPPLAALCLDPATGRLVLPAGPAAPVEPASWTGLLAALHALAPAHRARVDATFAAETRFLAPGTAHVFGPEAHSVPDRQHAVLTEVLDRVAERARRRRHDPTVRRPAVMLDVDLCALVPRQRTVDALRLVGERFGIAEFVDPAGELPTYHRPSWDGFVARAGLAERYPEMDLAFESFCAAFFEPWDRMRTDEPTPGLARFAWDVHDAGGSVVFNTGRRERVRGHTEAALARAGILAPRMAMMPDDRTRPVHEHKADNLAGFGDLDIVAVFDDLCENRRALAKELPGVLAVAVELPGYAVENPYGPDDGAEVVSSFETVPRTGRTARRRDRHTLSHARSLAELRIAELADHDAAAAGHATHLDAAASRALVDTLLASADTAARRIADNARRTRPDGDPVALIHHVLTRERFRKGPRDNFSLDTARPLGAFVDRCEPLPVVTFGFPVKLHYNGLKTAGFLPDLAELGALVRLRELQHAVRGVYPPGLRITVLTDGNHFQTRPADLLRAYHGKLGEYHTLIGGDDVCAIADVEDVAERILGTDVRARRAGMIDDRTHELEQALAGVDVTAAPVRALDRAGELVTDLLGRRGDGTVMPPFADLFSSLLYVVTIEPPAGVPRPTWSRRLYADIFDVTDPVCGPPRRKVLVGAWQRTIRYLAVLQVDRDLGYDDATLFPGRIRLTPNPRPGSLGFGYLGGAGVLPWHGTAAIDVLGQLSADFAVALSDRGHVPVYSALLGPDQPWFMAPSTVDDLIRTGIHLRRR
;
A
#
# COMPACT_ATOMS: atom_id res chain seq x y z
N MET A 1 7.60 30.90 -29.26
CA MET A 1 7.80 30.80 -27.80
C MET A 1 6.46 31.04 -27.14
N SER A 2 5.80 30.00 -26.64
CA SER A 2 4.54 30.16 -25.91
C SER A 2 4.87 30.80 -24.56
N VAL A 3 4.28 31.94 -24.24
CA VAL A 3 4.36 32.54 -22.91
C VAL A 3 3.68 31.58 -21.95
N HIS A 4 4.46 30.80 -21.19
CA HIS A 4 3.90 30.03 -20.09
C HIS A 4 3.41 31.03 -19.05
N THR A 5 2.09 31.19 -18.95
CA THR A 5 1.46 31.96 -17.88
C THR A 5 1.95 31.38 -16.54
N LEU A 6 2.65 32.20 -15.76
CA LEU A 6 3.11 31.81 -14.43
C LEU A 6 1.89 31.54 -13.55
N LEU A 7 1.87 30.38 -12.90
CA LEU A 7 0.85 30.04 -11.92
C LEU A 7 0.96 30.98 -10.72
N THR A 8 -0.16 31.46 -10.20
CA THR A 8 -0.23 32.20 -8.93
C THR A 8 -0.35 31.24 -7.76
N TYR A 9 0.07 31.65 -6.55
CA TYR A 9 -0.17 30.83 -5.35
C TYR A 9 -1.66 30.60 -5.09
N ALA A 10 -2.52 31.56 -5.47
CA ALA A 10 -3.98 31.40 -5.40
C ALA A 10 -4.48 30.23 -6.24
N GLU A 11 -4.04 30.12 -7.50
CA GLU A 11 -4.40 29.00 -8.37
C GLU A 11 -3.87 27.66 -7.85
N LEU A 12 -2.66 27.65 -7.28
CA LEU A 12 -2.06 26.45 -6.70
C LEU A 12 -2.85 25.96 -5.47
N VAL A 13 -3.13 26.86 -4.51
CA VAL A 13 -3.91 26.55 -3.30
C VAL A 13 -5.34 26.16 -3.64
N ALA A 14 -5.94 26.78 -4.65
CA ALA A 14 -7.30 26.43 -5.08
C ALA A 14 -7.40 25.03 -5.73
N THR A 15 -6.30 24.54 -6.33
CA THR A 15 -6.32 23.33 -7.16
C THR A 15 -5.61 22.12 -6.56
N ASP A 16 -4.77 22.29 -5.54
CA ASP A 16 -4.10 21.18 -4.85
C ASP A 16 -4.77 20.89 -3.50
N PRO A 17 -5.27 19.66 -3.29
CA PRO A 17 -6.04 19.34 -2.09
C PRO A 17 -5.19 19.43 -0.82
N VAL A 18 -3.91 19.09 -0.87
CA VAL A 18 -3.03 19.11 0.30
C VAL A 18 -2.54 20.53 0.58
N LEU A 19 -2.18 21.33 -0.43
CA LEU A 19 -1.86 22.75 -0.20
C LEU A 19 -3.05 23.46 0.45
N ARG A 20 -4.28 23.18 0.02
CA ARG A 20 -5.46 23.81 0.59
C ARG A 20 -5.62 23.54 2.09
N LEU A 21 -5.21 22.37 2.58
CA LEU A 21 -5.22 22.05 4.01
C LEU A 21 -4.22 22.88 4.82
N TYR A 22 -3.04 23.15 4.26
CA TYR A 22 -1.94 23.78 4.99
C TYR A 22 -1.74 25.27 4.68
N CYS A 23 -2.36 25.78 3.61
CA CYS A 23 -2.20 27.15 3.14
C CYS A 23 -3.52 27.85 2.86
N THR A 24 -3.55 29.15 3.12
CA THR A 24 -4.47 30.13 2.54
C THR A 24 -3.67 31.17 1.75
N VAL A 25 -4.36 32.03 0.99
CA VAL A 25 -3.73 33.15 0.28
C VAL A 25 -4.21 34.46 0.88
N ASP A 26 -3.30 35.42 1.01
CA ASP A 26 -3.62 36.77 1.49
C ASP A 26 -4.64 37.43 0.54
N PRO A 27 -5.87 37.73 1.00
CA PRO A 27 -6.88 38.40 0.18
C PRO A 27 -6.53 39.88 -0.08
N THR A 28 -5.62 40.46 0.71
CA THR A 28 -5.12 41.82 0.52
C THR A 28 -3.92 41.78 -0.40
N GLY A 29 -4.16 41.97 -1.71
CA GLY A 29 -3.09 42.03 -2.70
C GLY A 29 -2.04 43.12 -2.38
N PRO A 30 -0.88 43.10 -3.05
CA PRO A 30 0.16 44.11 -2.84
C PRO A 30 -0.36 45.49 -3.27
N GLY A 31 -0.90 46.26 -2.31
CA GLY A 31 -1.43 47.61 -2.57
C GLY A 31 -2.66 48.04 -1.78
N MET A 32 -3.30 47.20 -0.96
CA MET A 32 -4.34 47.66 -0.02
C MET A 32 -3.78 47.83 1.39
N GLU A 33 -3.91 49.03 1.95
CA GLU A 33 -3.59 49.31 3.35
C GLU A 33 -4.34 48.34 4.26
N ALA A 34 -3.64 47.78 5.24
CA ALA A 34 -4.18 46.82 6.20
C ALA A 34 -5.44 47.37 6.88
N HIS A 35 -6.57 46.69 6.70
CA HIS A 35 -7.80 47.02 7.44
C HIS A 35 -7.57 46.78 8.94
N PRO A 36 -7.88 47.75 9.83
CA PRO A 36 -7.58 47.65 11.25
C PRO A 36 -8.72 46.94 11.99
N LEU A 37 -8.93 45.64 11.76
CA LEU A 37 -9.85 44.83 12.56
C LEU A 37 -9.35 43.38 12.68
N GLY A 38 -8.59 43.10 13.75
CA GLY A 38 -8.12 41.77 14.16
C GLY A 38 -6.59 41.67 14.27
N PRO A 39 -6.04 40.73 15.07
CA PRO A 39 -4.60 40.46 15.04
C PRO A 39 -4.23 40.03 13.62
N GLY A 40 -3.40 40.82 12.94
CA GLY A 40 -3.00 40.57 11.56
C GLY A 40 -2.19 39.26 11.41
N PRO A 41 -2.00 38.79 10.18
CA PRO A 41 -1.16 37.61 9.92
C PRO A 41 0.27 37.85 10.42
N ASN A 42 0.74 36.97 11.29
CA ASN A 42 2.04 37.10 11.94
C ASN A 42 3.15 36.68 10.97
N THR A 43 4.08 37.58 10.66
CA THR A 43 5.25 37.27 9.82
C THR A 43 6.03 36.13 10.47
N LEU A 44 6.25 35.04 9.74
CA LEU A 44 6.92 33.84 10.26
C LEU A 44 8.37 34.14 10.66
N LEU A 45 9.04 35.03 9.91
CA LEU A 45 10.45 35.37 10.10
C LEU A 45 10.76 36.82 9.67
N GLY A 46 11.17 37.66 10.62
CA GLY A 46 11.65 39.04 10.44
C GLY A 46 12.35 39.54 11.72
N PRO A 47 12.97 40.75 11.75
CA PRO A 47 13.63 41.27 12.94
C PRO A 47 12.70 41.40 14.16
N ALA A 48 11.39 41.41 13.94
CA ALA A 48 10.35 41.30 14.95
C ALA A 48 9.46 40.05 14.69
N VAL A 49 10.03 38.84 14.77
CA VAL A 49 9.22 37.60 14.78
C VAL A 49 8.13 37.74 15.83
N ASP A 50 6.90 37.49 15.44
CA ASP A 50 5.76 37.58 16.35
C ASP A 50 5.97 36.69 17.59
N PRO A 51 5.78 37.21 18.82
CA PRO A 51 5.95 36.44 20.05
C PRO A 51 5.13 35.15 20.10
N GLY A 52 3.96 35.12 19.46
CA GLY A 52 3.10 33.94 19.36
C GLY A 52 3.71 32.81 18.54
N VAL A 53 4.36 33.13 17.41
CA VAL A 53 5.07 32.10 16.60
C VAL A 53 6.24 31.52 17.39
N ARG A 54 6.99 32.36 18.12
CA ARG A 54 8.07 31.87 19.01
C ARG A 54 7.53 30.98 20.12
N ALA A 55 6.38 31.32 20.71
CA ALA A 55 5.74 30.50 21.74
C ALA A 55 5.28 29.13 21.19
N VAL A 56 4.73 29.09 19.97
CA VAL A 56 4.37 27.82 19.30
C VAL A 56 5.62 27.00 19.00
N LEU A 57 6.66 27.59 18.39
CA LEU A 57 7.92 26.89 18.12
C LEU A 57 8.60 26.35 19.38
N ALA A 58 8.49 27.06 20.50
CA ALA A 58 9.04 26.62 21.77
C ALA A 58 8.27 25.43 22.38
N SER A 59 6.94 25.41 22.24
CA SER A 59 6.06 24.39 22.84
C SER A 59 5.85 23.16 21.95
N ASP A 60 5.62 23.37 20.65
CA ASP A 60 5.41 22.31 19.66
C ASP A 60 5.89 22.74 18.27
N PRO A 61 7.19 22.57 17.95
CA PRO A 61 7.77 23.02 16.68
C PRO A 61 7.11 22.39 15.44
N ASP A 62 6.54 21.18 15.55
CA ASP A 62 5.93 20.50 14.41
C ASP A 62 4.67 21.20 13.90
N ARG A 63 3.99 22.00 14.73
CA ARG A 63 2.85 22.83 14.31
C ARG A 63 3.21 23.89 13.28
N VAL A 64 4.49 24.27 13.19
CA VAL A 64 5.00 25.25 12.21
C VAL A 64 5.84 24.57 11.14
N VAL A 65 6.75 23.69 11.56
CA VAL A 65 7.75 23.07 10.69
C VAL A 65 7.11 22.11 9.69
N ARG A 66 6.13 21.29 10.13
CA ARG A 66 5.49 20.32 9.23
C ARG A 66 4.67 20.98 8.13
N PRO A 67 3.76 21.95 8.40
CA PRO A 67 3.07 22.67 7.32
C PRO A 67 4.03 23.29 6.31
N LEU A 68 5.11 23.91 6.80
CA LEU A 68 6.14 24.52 5.95
C LEU A 68 6.85 23.50 5.07
N ALA A 69 7.26 22.36 5.64
CA ALA A 69 7.90 21.28 4.90
C ALA A 69 6.97 20.69 3.83
N VAL A 70 5.71 20.42 4.17
CA VAL A 70 4.70 19.88 3.25
C VAL A 70 4.44 20.86 2.10
N VAL A 71 4.24 22.13 2.41
CA VAL A 71 3.94 23.17 1.41
C VAL A 71 5.11 23.39 0.48
N ALA A 72 6.32 23.54 1.01
CA ALA A 72 7.51 23.70 0.20
C ALA A 72 7.80 22.47 -0.67
N ARG A 73 7.64 21.26 -0.11
CA ARG A 73 7.72 20.01 -0.88
C ARG A 73 6.77 20.06 -2.08
N ILE A 74 5.49 20.36 -1.86
CA ILE A 74 4.51 20.36 -2.96
C ILE A 74 4.82 21.45 -3.99
N LEU A 75 5.13 22.68 -3.57
CA LEU A 75 5.45 23.77 -4.48
C LEU A 75 6.67 23.44 -5.36
N ILE A 76 7.75 22.95 -4.76
CA ILE A 76 8.99 22.65 -5.48
C ILE A 76 8.86 21.36 -6.30
N ASP A 77 8.45 20.25 -5.68
CA ASP A 77 8.48 18.92 -6.28
C ASP A 77 7.35 18.68 -7.28
N ARG A 78 6.13 19.13 -6.96
CA ARG A 78 4.94 18.89 -7.80
C ARG A 78 4.72 20.00 -8.84
N TYR A 79 5.08 21.23 -8.51
CA TYR A 79 4.78 22.40 -9.33
C TYR A 79 6.02 23.11 -9.89
N ALA A 80 7.23 22.73 -9.49
CA ALA A 80 8.48 23.37 -9.90
C ALA A 80 8.48 24.90 -9.68
N VAL A 81 7.83 25.35 -8.60
CA VAL A 81 7.81 26.75 -8.17
C VAL A 81 8.44 26.93 -6.79
N ALA A 82 9.14 28.04 -6.59
CA ALA A 82 9.76 28.37 -5.32
C ALA A 82 8.67 28.62 -4.25
N PRO A 83 8.92 28.29 -2.98
CA PRO A 83 8.15 28.88 -1.90
C PRO A 83 8.40 30.40 -1.87
N PRO A 84 7.44 31.21 -1.40
CA PRO A 84 7.66 32.64 -1.25
C PRO A 84 8.76 32.91 -0.21
N PRO A 85 9.45 34.06 -0.28
CA PRO A 85 10.47 34.41 0.71
C PRO A 85 9.89 34.33 2.13
N LEU A 86 10.70 33.88 3.07
CA LEU A 86 10.32 33.73 4.48
C LEU A 86 9.67 34.97 5.09
N ALA A 87 10.17 36.16 4.73
CA ALA A 87 9.64 37.44 5.20
C ALA A 87 8.23 37.75 4.67
N ALA A 88 7.77 37.04 3.64
CA ALA A 88 6.44 37.16 3.05
C ALA A 88 5.51 35.99 3.44
N LEU A 89 6.02 35.01 4.19
CA LEU A 89 5.22 33.93 4.76
C LEU A 89 4.67 34.37 6.11
N CYS A 90 3.36 34.22 6.31
CA CYS A 90 2.75 34.41 7.62
C CYS A 90 2.11 33.10 8.11
N LEU A 91 1.90 32.99 9.42
CA LEU A 91 1.12 31.92 10.02
C LEU A 91 -0.20 32.51 10.52
N ASP A 92 -1.32 31.92 10.14
CA ASP A 92 -2.60 32.21 10.76
C ASP A 92 -2.63 31.53 12.15
N PRO A 93 -2.63 32.29 13.26
CA PRO A 93 -2.60 31.71 14.60
C PRO A 93 -3.88 30.96 14.96
N ALA A 94 -5.01 31.24 14.31
CA ALA A 94 -6.28 30.58 14.58
C ALA A 94 -6.34 29.19 13.94
N THR A 95 -5.82 29.06 12.72
CA THR A 95 -5.90 27.80 11.95
C THR A 95 -4.58 27.02 11.89
N GLY A 96 -3.45 27.66 12.21
CA GLY A 96 -2.11 27.10 12.03
C GLY A 96 -1.71 26.96 10.55
N ARG A 97 -2.45 27.58 9.62
CA ARG A 97 -2.17 27.53 8.18
C ARG A 97 -1.19 28.62 7.77
N LEU A 98 -0.37 28.34 6.78
CA LEU A 98 0.50 29.33 6.16
C LEU A 98 -0.33 30.28 5.28
N VAL A 99 -0.06 31.57 5.35
CA VAL A 99 -0.63 32.57 4.44
C VAL A 99 0.41 32.85 3.37
N LEU A 100 0.10 32.48 2.13
CA LEU A 100 0.93 32.76 0.95
C LEU A 100 0.54 34.12 0.33
N PRO A 101 1.48 34.86 -0.28
CA PRO A 101 1.14 36.10 -0.99
C PRO A 101 0.32 35.80 -2.25
N ALA A 102 -0.56 36.73 -2.65
CA ALA A 102 -1.40 36.57 -3.85
C ALA A 102 -0.65 36.61 -5.20
N GLY A 103 0.65 36.92 -5.18
CA GLY A 103 1.47 37.13 -6.37
C GLY A 103 1.76 35.86 -7.20
N PRO A 104 2.45 36.04 -8.35
CA PRO A 104 2.91 34.93 -9.17
C PRO A 104 3.93 34.07 -8.41
N ALA A 105 3.87 32.76 -8.59
CA ALA A 105 4.87 31.85 -8.06
C ALA A 105 6.11 31.88 -8.96
N ALA A 106 7.26 32.20 -8.36
CA ALA A 106 8.53 32.24 -9.06
C ALA A 106 9.03 30.83 -9.39
N PRO A 107 9.83 30.64 -10.45
CA PRO A 107 10.51 29.37 -10.68
C PRO A 107 11.48 29.04 -9.52
N VAL A 108 11.72 27.76 -9.30
CA VAL A 108 12.64 27.27 -8.24
C VAL A 108 14.08 27.66 -8.54
N GLU A 109 14.76 28.26 -7.55
CA GLU A 109 16.22 28.37 -7.50
C GLU A 109 16.79 27.62 -6.28
N PRO A 110 17.89 26.84 -6.42
CA PRO A 110 18.45 26.02 -5.33
C PRO A 110 18.82 26.80 -4.06
N ALA A 111 19.20 28.07 -4.16
CA ALA A 111 19.64 28.88 -3.02
C ALA A 111 18.51 29.20 -2.01
N SER A 112 17.24 29.05 -2.41
CA SER A 112 16.08 29.45 -1.61
C SER A 112 15.79 28.54 -0.41
N TRP A 113 16.17 27.26 -0.47
CA TRP A 113 15.86 26.27 0.59
C TRP A 113 16.85 26.28 1.75
N THR A 114 18.15 26.37 1.48
CA THR A 114 19.18 26.34 2.54
C THR A 114 19.02 27.52 3.51
N GLY A 115 18.61 28.68 3.01
CA GLY A 115 18.30 29.84 3.84
C GLY A 115 17.08 29.62 4.76
N LEU A 116 16.08 28.86 4.29
CA LEU A 116 14.89 28.52 5.07
C LEU A 116 15.23 27.68 6.30
N LEU A 117 15.97 26.58 6.08
CA LEU A 117 16.34 25.65 7.15
C LEU A 117 17.26 26.33 8.18
N ALA A 118 18.23 27.11 7.72
CA ALA A 118 19.12 27.88 8.59
C ALA A 118 18.35 28.87 9.49
N ALA A 119 17.35 29.55 8.93
CA ALA A 119 16.52 30.47 9.71
C ALA A 119 15.67 29.74 10.76
N LEU A 120 15.12 28.57 10.46
CA LEU A 120 14.38 27.76 11.43
C LEU A 120 15.28 27.23 12.56
N HIS A 121 16.49 26.77 12.23
CA HIS A 121 17.48 26.38 13.23
C HIS A 121 17.85 27.54 14.15
N ALA A 122 17.96 28.76 13.61
CA ALA A 122 18.22 29.95 14.41
C ALA A 122 17.05 30.32 15.33
N LEU A 123 15.80 30.07 14.93
CA LEU A 123 14.62 30.35 15.76
C LEU A 123 14.35 29.32 16.84
N ALA A 124 14.67 28.05 16.58
CA ALA A 124 14.39 26.95 17.49
C ALA A 124 15.64 26.08 17.72
N PRO A 125 16.76 26.65 18.21
CA PRO A 125 18.02 25.93 18.35
C PRO A 125 17.90 24.71 19.27
N ALA A 126 17.08 24.80 20.31
CA ALA A 126 16.79 23.69 21.23
C ALA A 126 16.06 22.51 20.57
N HIS A 127 15.41 22.74 19.41
CA HIS A 127 14.59 21.74 18.70
C HIS A 127 15.20 21.30 17.37
N ARG A 128 16.46 21.66 17.08
CA ARG A 128 17.12 21.41 15.79
C ARG A 128 16.95 19.98 15.28
N ALA A 129 17.23 18.98 16.11
CA ALA A 129 17.11 17.57 15.73
C ALA A 129 15.66 17.17 15.35
N ARG A 130 14.65 17.74 16.01
CA ARG A 130 13.24 17.51 15.67
C ARG A 130 12.85 18.21 14.37
N VAL A 131 13.36 19.42 14.13
CA VAL A 131 13.20 20.14 12.87
C VAL A 131 13.79 19.32 11.71
N ASP A 132 15.03 18.85 11.87
CA ASP A 132 15.72 18.04 10.87
C ASP A 132 14.98 16.73 10.60
N ALA A 133 14.53 16.03 11.65
CA ALA A 133 13.74 14.81 11.50
C ALA A 133 12.42 15.04 10.74
N THR A 134 11.70 16.13 11.04
CA THR A 134 10.45 16.47 10.35
C THR A 134 10.69 16.82 8.88
N PHE A 135 11.72 17.61 8.56
CA PHE A 135 12.06 17.89 7.16
C PHE A 135 12.50 16.62 6.44
N ALA A 136 13.45 15.87 6.99
CA ALA A 136 13.93 14.63 6.41
C ALA A 136 12.78 13.67 6.10
N ALA A 137 11.78 13.56 6.98
CA ALA A 137 10.59 12.74 6.75
C ALA A 137 9.69 13.29 5.63
N GLU A 138 9.41 14.60 5.61
CA GLU A 138 8.55 15.22 4.61
C GLU A 138 9.22 15.40 3.24
N THR A 139 10.56 15.33 3.15
CA THR A 139 11.32 15.43 1.88
C THR A 139 11.82 14.08 1.37
N ARG A 140 11.31 12.94 1.88
CA ARG A 140 11.61 11.63 1.30
C ARG A 140 10.97 11.43 -0.08
N PHE A 141 11.67 10.74 -0.99
CA PHE A 141 11.16 10.38 -2.32
C PHE A 141 10.76 11.61 -3.15
N LEU A 142 11.61 12.64 -3.15
CA LEU A 142 11.49 13.73 -4.11
C LEU A 142 11.80 13.23 -5.51
N ALA A 143 11.31 13.94 -6.53
CA ALA A 143 11.69 13.67 -7.91
C ALA A 143 13.21 13.92 -8.07
N PRO A 144 13.93 13.10 -8.85
CA PRO A 144 15.37 13.30 -9.05
C PRO A 144 15.74 14.70 -9.55
N GLY A 145 14.89 15.29 -10.39
CA GLY A 145 15.09 16.63 -10.95
C GLY A 145 14.96 17.78 -9.94
N THR A 146 14.38 17.56 -8.77
CA THR A 146 14.09 18.60 -7.75
C THR A 146 14.81 18.33 -6.42
N ALA A 147 15.27 17.09 -6.18
CA ALA A 147 15.93 16.69 -4.94
C ALA A 147 17.11 17.58 -4.56
N HIS A 148 17.94 17.98 -5.54
CA HIS A 148 19.11 18.84 -5.32
C HIS A 148 18.77 20.21 -4.70
N VAL A 149 17.55 20.70 -4.89
CA VAL A 149 17.07 21.96 -4.29
C VAL A 149 16.99 21.84 -2.77
N PHE A 150 16.71 20.65 -2.26
CA PHE A 150 16.55 20.39 -0.83
C PHE A 150 17.88 20.11 -0.11
N GLY A 151 19.01 20.12 -0.84
CA GLY A 151 20.35 19.85 -0.32
C GLY A 151 20.78 18.38 -0.46
N PRO A 152 22.01 18.05 -0.04
CA PRO A 152 22.59 16.72 -0.23
C PRO A 152 21.91 15.61 0.61
N GLU A 153 21.17 15.97 1.65
CA GLU A 153 20.42 15.04 2.50
C GLU A 153 19.03 14.69 1.93
N ALA A 154 18.64 15.33 0.83
CA ALA A 154 17.35 15.08 0.18
C ALA A 154 17.30 13.67 -0.40
N HIS A 155 16.29 12.91 0.01
CA HIS A 155 16.14 11.54 -0.46
C HIS A 155 15.34 11.49 -1.77
N SER A 156 15.93 10.88 -2.80
CA SER A 156 15.28 10.58 -4.07
C SER A 156 15.66 9.19 -4.56
N VAL A 157 14.77 8.58 -5.34
CA VAL A 157 15.01 7.31 -6.02
C VAL A 157 15.14 7.59 -7.52
N PRO A 158 16.25 7.22 -8.18
CA PRO A 158 16.39 7.41 -9.63
C PRO A 158 15.27 6.72 -10.42
N ASP A 159 14.78 7.36 -11.48
CA ASP A 159 13.70 6.81 -12.33
C ASP A 159 14.06 5.43 -12.89
N ARG A 160 15.33 5.24 -13.28
CA ARG A 160 15.87 3.98 -13.80
C ARG A 160 15.84 2.88 -12.74
N GLN A 161 16.30 3.16 -11.52
CA GLN A 161 16.21 2.22 -10.40
C GLN A 161 14.76 1.84 -10.09
N HIS A 162 13.86 2.83 -10.03
CA HIS A 162 12.44 2.56 -9.80
C HIS A 162 11.86 1.63 -10.88
N ALA A 163 12.18 1.87 -12.14
CA ALA A 163 11.74 1.03 -13.26
C ALA A 163 12.25 -0.41 -13.15
N VAL A 164 13.54 -0.60 -12.86
CA VAL A 164 14.18 -1.92 -12.73
C VAL A 164 13.58 -2.73 -11.59
N LEU A 165 13.46 -2.15 -10.40
CA LEU A 165 12.86 -2.83 -9.25
C LEU A 165 11.38 -3.14 -9.48
N THR A 166 10.65 -2.25 -10.17
CA THR A 166 9.25 -2.52 -10.56
C THR A 166 9.15 -3.66 -11.56
N GLU A 167 10.05 -3.73 -12.55
CA GLU A 167 10.10 -4.82 -13.52
C GLU A 167 10.37 -6.17 -12.82
N VAL A 168 11.27 -6.21 -11.84
CA VAL A 168 11.51 -7.41 -11.03
C VAL A 168 10.23 -7.87 -10.34
N LEU A 169 9.52 -6.95 -9.67
CA LEU A 169 8.26 -7.27 -8.99
C LEU A 169 7.16 -7.72 -9.96
N ASP A 170 7.07 -7.11 -11.14
CA ASP A 170 6.12 -7.49 -12.19
C ASP A 170 6.42 -8.89 -12.75
N ARG A 171 7.70 -9.23 -12.98
CA ARG A 171 8.13 -10.58 -13.37
C ARG A 171 7.77 -11.61 -12.30
N VAL A 172 8.03 -11.32 -11.02
CA VAL A 172 7.62 -12.19 -9.90
C VAL A 172 6.10 -12.41 -9.91
N ALA A 173 5.33 -11.32 -9.98
CA ALA A 173 3.87 -11.37 -9.97
C ALA A 173 3.29 -12.12 -11.18
N GLU A 174 3.91 -12.01 -12.35
CA GLU A 174 3.53 -12.74 -13.54
C GLU A 174 3.79 -14.24 -13.40
N ARG A 175 4.97 -14.65 -12.95
CA ARG A 175 5.29 -16.06 -12.71
C ARG A 175 4.41 -16.66 -11.61
N ALA A 176 4.13 -15.91 -10.55
CA ALA A 176 3.20 -16.32 -9.50
C ALA A 176 1.76 -16.49 -10.02
N ARG A 177 1.30 -15.60 -10.91
CA ARG A 177 0.01 -15.76 -11.63
C ARG A 177 -0.02 -17.04 -12.44
N ARG A 178 1.03 -17.34 -13.21
CA ARG A 178 1.12 -18.57 -14.01
C ARG A 178 1.09 -19.81 -13.11
N ARG A 179 1.85 -19.82 -12.02
CA ARG A 179 1.88 -20.91 -11.03
C ARG A 179 0.52 -21.20 -10.40
N ARG A 180 -0.33 -20.19 -10.20
CA ARG A 180 -1.70 -20.40 -9.70
C ARG A 180 -2.58 -21.19 -10.67
N HIS A 181 -2.30 -21.13 -11.97
CA HIS A 181 -3.01 -21.88 -13.00
C HIS A 181 -2.33 -23.21 -13.36
N ASP A 182 -1.01 -23.26 -13.27
CA ASP A 182 -0.19 -24.43 -13.51
C ASP A 182 0.77 -24.70 -12.33
N PRO A 183 0.41 -25.62 -11.43
CA PRO A 183 1.22 -25.92 -10.25
C PRO A 183 2.56 -26.61 -10.54
N THR A 184 2.82 -27.02 -11.79
CA THR A 184 4.13 -27.55 -12.19
C THR A 184 5.18 -26.45 -12.36
N VAL A 185 4.72 -25.20 -12.52
CA VAL A 185 5.59 -24.02 -12.54
C VAL A 185 6.22 -23.82 -11.16
N ARG A 186 7.55 -23.73 -11.13
CA ARG A 186 8.32 -23.46 -9.93
C ARG A 186 7.97 -22.10 -9.33
N ARG A 187 8.21 -21.95 -8.04
CA ARG A 187 7.94 -20.69 -7.34
C ARG A 187 8.95 -19.63 -7.81
N PRO A 188 8.51 -18.42 -8.19
CA PRO A 188 9.44 -17.37 -8.56
C PRO A 188 10.25 -16.87 -7.37
N ALA A 189 11.51 -16.54 -7.61
CA ALA A 189 12.39 -15.98 -6.59
C ALA A 189 13.35 -14.92 -7.13
N VAL A 190 13.80 -14.06 -6.24
CA VAL A 190 14.85 -13.06 -6.47
C VAL A 190 16.09 -13.46 -5.68
N MET A 191 17.24 -13.51 -6.34
CA MET A 191 18.51 -13.86 -5.73
C MET A 191 19.35 -12.61 -5.46
N LEU A 192 19.86 -12.48 -4.24
CA LEU A 192 20.72 -11.35 -3.83
C LEU A 192 22.09 -11.86 -3.39
N ASP A 193 23.16 -11.19 -3.79
CA ASP A 193 24.42 -11.25 -3.05
C ASP A 193 24.29 -10.53 -1.70
N VAL A 194 25.24 -10.78 -0.80
CA VAL A 194 25.27 -10.19 0.53
C VAL A 194 26.23 -9.00 0.62
N ASP A 195 27.50 -9.15 0.28
CA ASP A 195 28.51 -8.10 0.54
C ASP A 195 28.40 -7.01 -0.52
N LEU A 196 28.30 -5.74 -0.11
CA LEU A 196 28.12 -4.62 -1.03
C LEU A 196 26.84 -4.70 -1.90
N CYS A 197 25.94 -5.62 -1.58
CA CYS A 197 24.66 -5.81 -2.24
C CYS A 197 23.52 -5.72 -1.22
N ALA A 198 23.24 -6.79 -0.45
CA ALA A 198 22.22 -6.73 0.61
C ALA A 198 22.73 -6.02 1.87
N LEU A 199 24.02 -6.09 2.16
CA LEU A 199 24.66 -5.51 3.34
C LEU A 199 25.76 -4.52 2.93
N VAL A 200 25.77 -3.37 3.58
CA VAL A 200 26.73 -2.28 3.46
C VAL A 200 27.79 -2.44 4.56
N PRO A 201 29.04 -2.84 4.22
CA PRO A 201 30.09 -3.08 5.20
C PRO A 201 30.86 -1.79 5.55
N ARG A 202 30.16 -0.68 5.83
CA ARG A 202 30.81 0.64 5.94
C ARG A 202 31.79 0.72 7.10
N GLN A 203 31.33 0.39 8.30
CA GLN A 203 32.18 0.38 9.49
C GLN A 203 33.38 -0.55 9.31
N ARG A 204 33.14 -1.74 8.76
CA ARG A 204 34.18 -2.74 8.49
C ARG A 204 35.22 -2.24 7.49
N THR A 205 34.79 -1.55 6.45
CA THR A 205 35.68 -0.94 5.45
C THR A 205 36.54 0.16 6.07
N VAL A 206 35.93 1.06 6.86
CA VAL A 206 36.64 2.14 7.55
C VAL A 206 37.65 1.60 8.56
N ASP A 207 37.29 0.59 9.34
CA ASP A 207 38.20 -0.02 10.32
C ASP A 207 39.36 -0.76 9.64
N ALA A 208 39.10 -1.44 8.52
CA ALA A 208 40.15 -2.08 7.72
C ALA A 208 41.10 -1.05 7.12
N LEU A 209 40.58 0.05 6.57
CA LEU A 209 41.41 1.15 6.08
C LEU A 209 42.27 1.74 7.19
N ARG A 210 41.71 2.07 8.35
CA ARG A 210 42.48 2.64 9.47
C ARG A 210 43.67 1.78 9.86
N LEU A 211 43.46 0.47 10.00
CA LEU A 211 44.52 -0.48 10.32
C LEU A 211 45.62 -0.52 9.25
N VAL A 212 45.25 -0.48 7.97
CA VAL A 212 46.20 -0.44 6.86
C VAL A 212 46.90 0.92 6.79
N GLY A 213 46.18 2.02 7.03
CA GLY A 213 46.72 3.37 7.06
C GLY A 213 47.77 3.56 8.14
N GLU A 214 47.50 3.07 9.35
CA GLU A 214 48.46 3.06 10.45
C GLU A 214 49.69 2.19 10.14
N ARG A 215 49.49 1.03 9.50
CA ARG A 215 50.57 0.10 9.17
C ARG A 215 51.50 0.61 8.08
N PHE A 216 50.96 1.23 7.03
CA PHE A 216 51.69 1.65 5.84
C PHE A 216 51.94 3.17 5.79
N GLY A 217 51.48 3.93 6.79
CA GLY A 217 51.64 5.39 6.85
C GLY A 217 50.80 6.15 5.80
N ILE A 218 49.64 5.61 5.42
CA ILE A 218 48.75 6.19 4.40
C ILE A 218 47.73 7.08 5.11
N ALA A 219 47.92 8.40 5.06
CA ALA A 219 47.13 9.36 5.82
C ALA A 219 45.63 9.31 5.46
N GLU A 220 45.32 9.14 4.17
CA GLU A 220 43.96 9.01 3.65
C GLU A 220 43.22 7.79 4.20
N PHE A 221 43.93 6.77 4.64
CA PHE A 221 43.32 5.56 5.18
C PHE A 221 43.08 5.66 6.69
N VAL A 222 43.85 6.50 7.39
CA VAL A 222 43.66 6.76 8.83
C VAL A 222 42.39 7.60 9.08
N ASP A 223 42.12 8.57 8.21
CA ASP A 223 40.88 9.36 8.23
C ASP A 223 40.20 9.34 6.85
N PRO A 224 39.52 8.22 6.52
CA PRO A 224 38.93 8.05 5.19
C PRO A 224 37.77 9.03 4.99
N ALA A 225 37.97 9.99 4.09
CA ALA A 225 36.95 10.94 3.65
C ALA A 225 36.54 10.66 2.20
N GLY A 226 35.23 10.71 1.92
CA GLY A 226 34.68 10.54 0.57
C GLY A 226 34.39 9.08 0.19
N GLU A 227 34.86 8.69 -1.00
CA GLU A 227 34.67 7.35 -1.59
C GLU A 227 35.50 6.29 -0.84
N LEU A 228 34.90 5.13 -0.56
CA LEU A 228 35.55 3.98 0.07
C LEU A 228 35.89 2.90 -0.97
N PRO A 229 37.05 2.23 -0.88
CA PRO A 229 37.35 1.11 -1.76
C PRO A 229 36.53 -0.14 -1.38
N THR A 230 36.54 -1.12 -2.29
CA THR A 230 36.00 -2.46 -2.03
C THR A 230 37.13 -3.49 -1.98
N TYR A 231 36.82 -4.72 -1.55
CA TYR A 231 37.77 -5.84 -1.56
C TYR A 231 37.97 -6.43 -2.97
N HIS A 232 37.27 -5.90 -3.98
CA HIS A 232 37.42 -6.32 -5.37
C HIS A 232 38.57 -5.55 -6.03
N ARG A 233 39.49 -6.29 -6.65
CA ARG A 233 40.76 -5.74 -7.13
C ARG A 233 40.60 -4.62 -8.19
N PRO A 234 39.81 -4.79 -9.27
CA PRO A 234 39.53 -3.71 -10.22
C PRO A 234 38.99 -2.42 -9.57
N SER A 235 38.06 -2.55 -8.62
CA SER A 235 37.49 -1.40 -7.91
C SER A 235 38.53 -0.71 -7.01
N TRP A 236 39.39 -1.48 -6.34
CA TRP A 236 40.52 -0.96 -5.56
C TRP A 236 41.52 -0.20 -6.45
N ASP A 237 41.93 -0.79 -7.57
CA ASP A 237 42.89 -0.17 -8.49
C ASP A 237 42.34 1.14 -9.05
N GLY A 238 41.05 1.17 -9.42
CA GLY A 238 40.35 2.38 -9.85
C GLY A 238 40.32 3.46 -8.77
N PHE A 239 40.02 3.08 -7.52
CA PHE A 239 40.04 3.99 -6.37
C PHE A 239 41.44 4.58 -6.12
N VAL A 240 42.47 3.73 -6.08
CA VAL A 240 43.86 4.11 -5.88
C VAL A 240 44.33 5.07 -6.97
N ALA A 241 43.98 4.80 -8.22
CA ALA A 241 44.32 5.67 -9.35
C ALA A 241 43.63 7.03 -9.25
N ARG A 242 42.31 7.07 -8.99
CA ARG A 242 41.55 8.32 -8.85
C ARG A 242 42.00 9.18 -7.67
N ALA A 243 42.40 8.56 -6.56
CA ALA A 243 42.91 9.24 -5.37
C ALA A 243 44.40 9.62 -5.47
N GLY A 244 45.07 9.30 -6.59
CA GLY A 244 46.51 9.55 -6.78
C GLY A 244 47.37 8.86 -5.73
N LEU A 245 46.93 7.71 -5.21
CA LEU A 245 47.60 7.00 -4.12
C LEU A 245 48.79 6.17 -4.63
N ALA A 246 48.69 5.58 -5.83
CA ALA A 246 49.76 4.77 -6.41
C ALA A 246 51.06 5.56 -6.61
N GLU A 247 50.96 6.86 -6.94
CA GLU A 247 52.13 7.72 -7.14
C GLU A 247 52.80 8.11 -5.81
N ARG A 248 52.02 8.16 -4.72
CA ARG A 248 52.46 8.64 -3.40
C ARG A 248 52.91 7.51 -2.48
N TYR A 249 52.35 6.32 -2.68
CA TYR A 249 52.57 5.14 -1.85
C TYR A 249 52.93 3.95 -2.74
N PRO A 250 54.21 3.55 -2.84
CA PRO A 250 54.63 2.50 -3.77
C PRO A 250 54.18 1.08 -3.36
N GLU A 251 53.73 0.88 -2.11
CA GLU A 251 53.37 -0.43 -1.55
C GLU A 251 51.86 -0.74 -1.65
N MET A 252 51.15 -0.17 -2.62
CA MET A 252 49.68 -0.31 -2.72
C MET A 252 49.18 -1.76 -2.90
N ASP A 253 49.99 -2.64 -3.48
CA ASP A 253 49.67 -4.06 -3.60
C ASP A 253 49.66 -4.77 -2.25
N LEU A 254 50.67 -4.51 -1.42
CA LEU A 254 50.73 -5.04 -0.06
C LEU A 254 49.64 -4.43 0.84
N ALA A 255 49.31 -3.15 0.61
CA ALA A 255 48.20 -2.49 1.29
C ALA A 255 46.86 -3.14 0.93
N PHE A 256 46.65 -3.53 -0.33
CA PHE A 256 45.44 -4.27 -0.76
C PHE A 256 45.32 -5.63 -0.06
N GLU A 257 46.41 -6.41 -0.03
CA GLU A 257 46.42 -7.71 0.67
C GLU A 257 46.11 -7.55 2.15
N SER A 258 46.73 -6.56 2.81
CA SER A 258 46.48 -6.25 4.22
C SER A 258 45.06 -5.73 4.46
N PHE A 259 44.50 -4.97 3.51
CA PHE A 259 43.12 -4.49 3.58
C PHE A 259 42.14 -5.66 3.49
N CYS A 260 42.32 -6.56 2.52
CA CYS A 260 41.48 -7.76 2.39
C CYS A 260 41.51 -8.60 3.68
N ALA A 261 42.70 -8.81 4.26
CA ALA A 261 42.82 -9.52 5.53
C ALA A 261 42.06 -8.81 6.67
N ALA A 262 42.25 -7.50 6.84
CA ALA A 262 41.60 -6.71 7.89
C ALA A 262 40.10 -6.48 7.66
N PHE A 263 39.65 -6.55 6.41
CA PHE A 263 38.24 -6.43 6.03
C PHE A 263 37.46 -7.69 6.42
N PHE A 264 38.05 -8.88 6.26
CA PHE A 264 37.39 -10.11 6.66
C PHE A 264 37.63 -10.47 8.14
N GLU A 265 38.80 -10.17 8.69
CA GLU A 265 39.18 -10.56 10.05
C GLU A 265 39.28 -9.37 11.03
N PRO A 266 38.80 -9.52 12.28
CA PRO A 266 38.09 -10.68 12.82
C PRO A 266 36.64 -10.78 12.31
N TRP A 267 36.15 -12.03 12.14
CA TRP A 267 34.86 -12.31 11.47
C TRP A 267 33.63 -11.74 12.19
N ASP A 268 33.74 -11.47 13.50
CA ASP A 268 32.66 -10.90 14.30
C ASP A 268 32.29 -9.48 13.86
N ARG A 269 33.21 -8.74 13.20
CA ARG A 269 32.93 -7.44 12.57
C ARG A 269 31.85 -7.52 11.49
N MET A 270 31.57 -8.68 10.90
CA MET A 270 30.44 -8.82 9.98
C MET A 270 29.09 -8.54 10.65
N ARG A 271 29.02 -8.62 11.98
CA ARG A 271 27.84 -8.20 12.75
C ARG A 271 27.63 -6.70 12.69
N THR A 272 28.56 -5.86 12.25
CA THR A 272 28.35 -4.40 12.16
C THR A 272 27.79 -3.97 10.81
N ASP A 273 27.67 -4.87 9.84
CA ASP A 273 27.18 -4.49 8.51
C ASP A 273 25.73 -4.00 8.59
N GLU A 274 25.43 -2.94 7.85
CA GLU A 274 24.11 -2.33 7.81
C GLU A 274 23.33 -2.86 6.60
N PRO A 275 22.00 -3.05 6.68
CA PRO A 275 21.25 -3.39 5.49
C PRO A 275 21.26 -2.26 4.47
N THR A 276 21.36 -2.62 3.19
CA THR A 276 21.16 -1.67 2.10
C THR A 276 19.77 -1.04 2.20
N PRO A 277 19.62 0.30 2.03
CA PRO A 277 18.34 0.96 2.17
C PRO A 277 17.23 0.29 1.34
N GLY A 278 16.06 0.09 1.95
CA GLY A 278 14.90 -0.55 1.30
C GLY A 278 14.92 -2.08 1.25
N LEU A 279 16.00 -2.78 1.64
CA LEU A 279 16.15 -4.23 1.47
C LEU A 279 14.97 -5.02 2.05
N ALA A 280 14.64 -4.78 3.32
CA ALA A 280 13.58 -5.49 4.03
C ALA A 280 12.23 -5.36 3.33
N ARG A 281 11.92 -4.12 2.95
CA ARG A 281 10.67 -3.78 2.29
C ARG A 281 10.59 -4.40 0.90
N PHE A 282 11.67 -4.36 0.13
CA PHE A 282 11.74 -5.04 -1.17
C PHE A 282 11.54 -6.55 -1.04
N ALA A 283 12.13 -7.18 -0.02
CA ALA A 283 11.88 -8.60 0.23
C ALA A 283 10.41 -8.91 0.53
N TRP A 284 9.71 -8.02 1.23
CA TRP A 284 8.26 -8.14 1.44
C TRP A 284 7.47 -7.88 0.17
N ASP A 285 7.86 -6.91 -0.66
CA ASP A 285 7.19 -6.68 -1.94
C ASP A 285 7.31 -7.91 -2.87
N VAL A 286 8.46 -8.59 -2.87
CA VAL A 286 8.66 -9.85 -3.58
C VAL A 286 7.72 -10.94 -3.03
N HIS A 287 7.55 -11.01 -1.70
CA HIS A 287 6.61 -11.94 -1.07
C HIS A 287 5.15 -11.61 -1.42
N ASP A 288 4.74 -10.34 -1.33
CA ASP A 288 3.40 -9.85 -1.69
C ASP A 288 3.08 -10.11 -3.17
N ALA A 289 4.10 -10.07 -4.04
CA ALA A 289 3.99 -10.46 -5.45
C ALA A 289 3.87 -11.99 -5.65
N GLY A 290 4.00 -12.80 -4.60
CA GLY A 290 3.90 -14.25 -4.62
C GLY A 290 5.23 -15.00 -4.82
N GLY A 291 6.35 -14.29 -4.66
CA GLY A 291 7.70 -14.83 -4.78
C GLY A 291 8.39 -15.12 -3.44
N SER A 292 9.71 -15.27 -3.50
CA SER A 292 10.61 -15.39 -2.34
C SER A 292 11.95 -14.73 -2.63
N VAL A 293 12.67 -14.31 -1.58
CA VAL A 293 14.05 -13.83 -1.68
C VAL A 293 15.00 -14.90 -1.17
N VAL A 294 16.08 -15.13 -1.91
CA VAL A 294 17.18 -16.04 -1.53
C VAL A 294 18.51 -15.32 -1.64
N PHE A 295 19.50 -15.78 -0.87
CA PHE A 295 20.83 -15.19 -0.82
C PHE A 295 21.88 -16.17 -1.35
N ASN A 296 22.80 -15.70 -2.19
CA ASN A 296 23.91 -16.50 -2.70
C ASN A 296 25.20 -15.68 -2.56
N THR A 297 26.03 -16.01 -1.56
CA THR A 297 27.14 -15.16 -1.13
C THR A 297 28.49 -15.84 -1.21
N GLY A 298 29.53 -15.04 -1.50
CA GLY A 298 30.94 -15.46 -1.40
C GLY A 298 31.46 -15.64 0.03
N ARG A 299 30.68 -15.28 1.06
CA ARG A 299 31.05 -15.54 2.47
C ARG A 299 31.12 -17.03 2.77
N ARG A 300 32.00 -17.41 3.69
CA ARG A 300 32.20 -18.80 4.12
C ARG A 300 31.14 -19.26 5.12
N GLU A 301 30.86 -20.55 5.18
CA GLU A 301 29.86 -21.14 6.07
C GLU A 301 30.12 -20.80 7.56
N ARG A 302 31.38 -20.73 8.00
CA ARG A 302 31.73 -20.37 9.39
C ARG A 302 31.20 -19.02 9.87
N VAL A 303 30.91 -18.08 8.98
CA VAL A 303 30.42 -16.74 9.34
C VAL A 303 28.90 -16.60 9.20
N ARG A 304 28.18 -17.69 8.91
CA ARG A 304 26.71 -17.71 8.75
C ARG A 304 26.00 -16.97 9.87
N GLY A 305 26.32 -17.29 11.13
CA GLY A 305 25.65 -16.68 12.28
C GLY A 305 25.84 -15.16 12.38
N HIS A 306 26.95 -14.62 11.87
CA HIS A 306 27.17 -13.16 11.81
C HIS A 306 26.34 -12.51 10.70
N THR A 307 26.29 -13.12 9.52
CA THR A 307 25.49 -12.66 8.39
C THR A 307 23.99 -12.71 8.69
N GLU A 308 23.50 -13.81 9.27
CA GLU A 308 22.11 -13.95 9.69
C GLU A 308 21.73 -12.93 10.77
N ALA A 309 22.64 -12.63 11.71
CA ALA A 309 22.41 -11.58 12.70
C ALA A 309 22.32 -10.18 12.08
N ALA A 310 23.11 -9.90 11.04
CA ALA A 310 23.04 -8.63 10.32
C ALA A 310 21.73 -8.48 9.53
N LEU A 311 21.33 -9.51 8.79
CA LEU A 311 20.04 -9.55 8.07
C LEU A 311 18.84 -9.51 9.03
N ALA A 312 18.94 -10.14 10.19
CA ALA A 312 17.88 -10.12 11.19
C ALA A 312 17.60 -8.72 11.73
N ARG A 313 18.61 -7.85 11.87
CA ARG A 313 18.41 -6.43 12.23
C ARG A 313 17.67 -5.64 11.16
N ALA A 314 17.65 -6.13 9.92
CA ALA A 314 16.86 -5.58 8.84
C ALA A 314 15.44 -6.18 8.81
N GLY A 315 15.04 -7.01 9.79
CA GLY A 315 13.75 -7.70 9.76
C GLY A 315 13.69 -8.89 8.79
N ILE A 316 14.83 -9.35 8.23
CA ILE A 316 14.91 -10.55 7.40
C ILE A 316 15.33 -11.74 8.27
N LEU A 317 14.34 -12.49 8.73
CA LEU A 317 14.52 -13.61 9.66
C LEU A 317 14.63 -14.95 8.93
N ALA A 318 15.58 -15.77 9.37
CA ALA A 318 15.87 -17.10 8.81
C ALA A 318 16.01 -17.11 7.27
N PRO A 319 16.91 -16.30 6.69
CA PRO A 319 17.07 -16.19 5.25
C PRO A 319 17.48 -17.53 4.63
N ARG A 320 16.88 -17.89 3.48
CA ARG A 320 17.35 -19.02 2.68
C ARG A 320 18.61 -18.58 1.94
N MET A 321 19.77 -19.10 2.36
CA MET A 321 21.08 -18.62 1.91
C MET A 321 22.05 -19.77 1.61
N ALA A 322 22.68 -19.71 0.43
CA ALA A 322 23.84 -20.52 0.08
C ALA A 322 25.13 -19.72 0.37
N MET A 323 26.08 -20.36 1.04
CA MET A 323 27.38 -19.80 1.40
C MET A 323 28.50 -20.68 0.84
N MET A 324 29.72 -20.18 0.83
CA MET A 324 30.89 -20.91 0.37
C MET A 324 31.37 -21.92 1.41
N PRO A 325 31.93 -23.07 0.98
CA PRO A 325 32.61 -23.96 1.90
C PRO A 325 33.84 -23.28 2.51
N ASP A 326 34.18 -23.68 3.73
CA ASP A 326 35.26 -23.06 4.50
C ASP A 326 36.66 -23.26 3.89
N ASP A 327 36.83 -24.34 3.13
CA ASP A 327 38.04 -24.78 2.44
C ASP A 327 38.05 -24.38 0.95
N ARG A 328 37.23 -23.39 0.56
CA ARG A 328 37.15 -22.88 -0.83
C ARG A 328 38.54 -22.63 -1.43
N THR A 329 38.82 -23.32 -2.54
CA THR A 329 40.02 -23.12 -3.38
C THR A 329 39.71 -22.54 -4.76
N ARG A 330 38.45 -22.62 -5.23
CA ARG A 330 38.02 -22.11 -6.54
C ARG A 330 37.51 -20.66 -6.47
N PRO A 331 37.41 -19.97 -7.61
CA PRO A 331 36.81 -18.64 -7.70
C PRO A 331 35.37 -18.58 -7.16
N VAL A 332 34.97 -17.42 -6.63
CA VAL A 332 33.64 -17.23 -6.03
C VAL A 332 32.52 -17.41 -7.07
N HIS A 333 32.70 -16.86 -8.27
CA HIS A 333 31.68 -16.92 -9.33
C HIS A 333 31.36 -18.36 -9.77
N GLU A 334 32.35 -19.28 -9.77
CA GLU A 334 32.12 -20.71 -10.07
C GLU A 334 31.27 -21.38 -8.97
N HIS A 335 31.59 -21.13 -7.71
CA HIS A 335 30.79 -21.67 -6.61
C HIS A 335 29.38 -21.08 -6.55
N LYS A 336 29.21 -19.79 -6.88
CA LYS A 336 27.87 -19.19 -6.97
C LYS A 336 27.01 -19.86 -8.05
N ALA A 337 27.60 -20.23 -9.19
CA ALA A 337 26.93 -21.01 -10.22
C ALA A 337 26.56 -22.42 -9.71
N ASP A 338 27.49 -23.12 -9.06
CA ASP A 338 27.23 -24.46 -8.50
C ASP A 338 26.13 -24.44 -7.41
N ASN A 339 26.07 -23.37 -6.61
CA ASN A 339 25.06 -23.17 -5.57
C ASN A 339 23.63 -23.11 -6.13
N LEU A 340 23.44 -22.85 -7.42
CA LEU A 340 22.12 -22.87 -8.06
C LEU A 340 21.40 -24.21 -7.92
N ALA A 341 22.15 -25.32 -7.82
CA ALA A 341 21.58 -26.63 -7.55
C ALA A 341 20.78 -26.66 -6.23
N GLY A 342 21.22 -25.91 -5.22
CA GLY A 342 20.51 -25.76 -3.93
C GLY A 342 19.22 -24.93 -3.99
N PHE A 343 18.93 -24.32 -5.14
CA PHE A 343 17.73 -23.54 -5.43
C PHE A 343 16.88 -24.14 -6.57
N GLY A 344 17.11 -25.41 -6.91
CA GLY A 344 16.46 -26.06 -8.06
C GLY A 344 14.94 -26.17 -8.01
N ASP A 345 14.32 -25.94 -6.85
CA ASP A 345 12.86 -25.84 -6.67
C ASP A 345 12.28 -24.46 -7.03
N LEU A 346 13.13 -23.47 -7.32
CA LEU A 346 12.75 -22.09 -7.62
C LEU A 346 12.93 -21.74 -9.11
N ASP A 347 12.19 -20.71 -9.54
CA ASP A 347 12.35 -20.00 -10.82
C ASP A 347 13.00 -18.64 -10.52
N ILE A 348 14.33 -18.54 -10.63
CA ILE A 348 15.06 -17.30 -10.34
C ILE A 348 14.80 -16.31 -11.47
N VAL A 349 14.06 -15.23 -11.19
CA VAL A 349 13.68 -14.24 -12.22
C VAL A 349 14.63 -13.05 -12.29
N ALA A 350 15.37 -12.77 -11.21
CA ALA A 350 16.33 -11.69 -11.12
C ALA A 350 17.49 -12.04 -10.16
N VAL A 351 18.67 -11.52 -10.46
CA VAL A 351 19.91 -11.66 -9.67
C VAL A 351 20.48 -10.26 -9.43
N PHE A 352 20.77 -9.95 -8.17
CA PHE A 352 21.44 -8.72 -7.76
C PHE A 352 22.82 -9.07 -7.20
N ASP A 353 23.86 -8.45 -7.75
CA ASP A 353 25.25 -8.67 -7.35
C ASP A 353 26.07 -7.42 -7.68
N ASP A 354 27.02 -7.07 -6.82
CA ASP A 354 27.93 -5.96 -7.06
C ASP A 354 28.96 -6.32 -8.16
N LEU A 355 29.39 -7.58 -8.25
CA LEU A 355 30.46 -8.00 -9.15
C LEU A 355 29.96 -8.48 -10.53
N CYS A 356 30.57 -7.93 -11.58
CA CYS A 356 30.29 -8.28 -12.97
C CYS A 356 30.55 -9.77 -13.28
N GLU A 357 31.62 -10.34 -12.73
CA GLU A 357 31.95 -11.76 -12.93
C GLU A 357 30.89 -12.71 -12.37
N ASN A 358 30.32 -12.41 -11.21
CA ASN A 358 29.27 -13.20 -10.57
C ASN A 358 27.99 -13.17 -11.41
N ARG A 359 27.58 -11.97 -11.86
CA ARG A 359 26.39 -11.82 -12.70
C ARG A 359 26.52 -12.58 -14.01
N ARG A 360 27.68 -12.51 -14.68
CA ARG A 360 27.96 -13.26 -15.91
C ARG A 360 27.90 -14.78 -15.69
N ALA A 361 28.48 -15.27 -14.60
CA ALA A 361 28.44 -16.69 -14.26
C ALA A 361 27.02 -17.18 -13.99
N LEU A 362 26.23 -16.43 -13.22
CA LEU A 362 24.83 -16.76 -12.91
C LEU A 362 23.92 -16.67 -14.14
N ALA A 363 24.08 -15.65 -14.98
CA ALA A 363 23.28 -15.47 -16.19
C ALA A 363 23.52 -16.57 -17.23
N LYS A 364 24.72 -17.17 -17.25
CA LYS A 364 25.02 -18.33 -18.10
C LYS A 364 24.19 -19.56 -17.72
N GLU A 365 24.00 -19.79 -16.43
CA GLU A 365 23.24 -20.93 -15.89
C GLU A 365 21.73 -20.66 -15.79
N LEU A 366 21.31 -19.39 -15.82
CA LEU A 366 19.91 -18.95 -15.72
C LEU A 366 19.47 -18.15 -16.97
N PRO A 367 19.16 -18.81 -18.09
CA PRO A 367 18.73 -18.12 -19.31
C PRO A 367 17.49 -17.24 -19.09
N GLY A 368 17.59 -15.95 -19.43
CA GLY A 368 16.49 -14.99 -19.33
C GLY A 368 16.31 -14.33 -17.95
N VAL A 369 17.21 -14.62 -17.00
CA VAL A 369 17.27 -13.91 -15.72
C VAL A 369 17.59 -12.43 -15.95
N LEU A 370 16.98 -11.54 -15.16
CA LEU A 370 17.36 -10.13 -15.13
C LEU A 370 18.56 -9.95 -14.19
N ALA A 371 19.75 -9.69 -14.74
CA ALA A 371 20.93 -9.34 -13.96
C ALA A 371 20.92 -7.84 -13.62
N VAL A 372 21.11 -7.52 -12.35
CA VAL A 372 21.09 -6.15 -11.82
C VAL A 372 22.37 -5.91 -11.03
N ALA A 373 23.10 -4.86 -11.38
CA ALA A 373 24.28 -4.41 -10.67
C ALA A 373 23.87 -3.59 -9.44
N VAL A 374 24.51 -3.85 -8.30
CA VAL A 374 24.35 -3.02 -7.10
C VAL A 374 25.59 -2.16 -6.92
N GLU A 375 25.42 -0.84 -6.98
CA GLU A 375 26.49 0.16 -6.79
C GLU A 375 26.14 1.06 -5.62
N LEU A 376 26.70 0.76 -4.44
CA LEU A 376 26.36 1.47 -3.21
C LEU A 376 26.95 2.90 -3.22
N PRO A 377 26.16 3.92 -2.80
CA PRO A 377 26.67 5.28 -2.72
C PRO A 377 27.86 5.39 -1.77
N GLY A 378 28.91 6.08 -2.21
CA GLY A 378 30.13 6.27 -1.43
C GLY A 378 31.14 5.12 -1.49
N TYR A 379 30.93 4.12 -2.36
CA TYR A 379 31.93 3.09 -2.65
C TYR A 379 32.47 3.20 -4.07
N ALA A 380 33.72 2.77 -4.24
CA ALA A 380 34.37 2.65 -5.53
C ALA A 380 33.73 1.54 -6.36
N VAL A 381 33.34 1.90 -7.57
CA VAL A 381 32.78 0.97 -8.57
C VAL A 381 33.88 0.44 -9.50
N GLU A 382 33.64 -0.75 -10.07
CA GLU A 382 34.56 -1.40 -11.01
C GLU A 382 34.80 -0.54 -12.26
N ASN A 383 33.72 0.01 -12.83
CA ASN A 383 33.77 0.87 -14.01
C ASN A 383 32.87 2.11 -13.78
N PRO A 384 33.43 3.33 -13.76
CA PRO A 384 32.65 4.56 -13.51
C PRO A 384 31.68 4.90 -14.66
N TYR A 385 31.81 4.24 -15.82
CA TYR A 385 30.91 4.39 -16.96
C TYR A 385 29.74 3.40 -16.95
N GLY A 386 29.62 2.61 -15.87
CA GLY A 386 28.61 1.56 -15.70
C GLY A 386 29.18 0.16 -15.93
N PRO A 387 28.41 -0.88 -15.61
CA PRO A 387 28.91 -2.25 -15.58
C PRO A 387 29.16 -2.82 -16.98
N ASP A 388 30.27 -3.55 -17.14
CA ASP A 388 30.72 -4.09 -18.43
C ASP A 388 29.81 -5.18 -19.03
N ASP A 389 28.90 -5.75 -18.24
CA ASP A 389 27.89 -6.70 -18.72
C ASP A 389 26.61 -6.00 -19.20
N GLY A 390 26.56 -4.67 -19.15
CA GLY A 390 25.39 -3.86 -19.54
C GLY A 390 24.22 -3.99 -18.58
N ALA A 391 24.44 -4.55 -17.38
CA ALA A 391 23.40 -4.69 -16.37
C ALA A 391 22.83 -3.33 -15.96
N GLU A 392 21.56 -3.34 -15.60
CA GLU A 392 20.91 -2.19 -14.99
C GLU A 392 21.47 -1.95 -13.58
N VAL A 393 21.65 -0.69 -13.18
CA VAL A 393 22.28 -0.34 -11.90
C VAL A 393 21.23 0.15 -10.90
N VAL A 394 21.34 -0.34 -9.67
CA VAL A 394 20.61 0.19 -8.51
C VAL A 394 21.61 0.52 -7.39
N SER A 395 21.30 1.54 -6.59
CA SER A 395 22.12 1.95 -5.44
C SER A 395 21.43 1.72 -4.10
N SER A 396 20.13 1.39 -4.14
CA SER A 396 19.35 0.87 -3.02
C SER A 396 18.24 -0.05 -3.52
N PHE A 397 17.51 -0.68 -2.59
CA PHE A 397 16.31 -1.46 -2.89
C PHE A 397 15.02 -0.64 -2.73
N GLU A 398 15.11 0.69 -2.69
CA GLU A 398 13.95 1.56 -2.57
C GLU A 398 13.28 1.80 -3.92
N THR A 399 11.95 1.69 -3.92
CA THR A 399 11.06 2.12 -5.02
C THR A 399 10.29 3.37 -4.60
N VAL A 400 9.93 4.24 -5.54
CA VAL A 400 9.04 5.37 -5.26
C VAL A 400 7.65 4.85 -4.84
N PRO A 401 7.18 5.11 -3.60
CA PRO A 401 5.88 4.64 -3.15
C PRO A 401 4.76 5.44 -3.85
N ARG A 402 3.56 4.87 -4.00
CA ARG A 402 2.39 5.56 -4.60
C ARG A 402 1.54 6.24 -3.53
N THR A 403 1.96 7.42 -3.08
CA THR A 403 1.33 8.18 -1.99
C THR A 403 0.88 9.56 -2.46
N GLY A 404 0.14 10.28 -1.62
CA GLY A 404 -0.22 11.68 -1.83
C GLY A 404 1.02 12.58 -1.91
N ARG A 405 2.13 12.21 -1.28
CA ARG A 405 3.41 12.94 -1.35
C ARG A 405 4.11 12.83 -2.71
N THR A 406 4.07 11.64 -3.33
CA THR A 406 4.74 11.34 -4.60
C THR A 406 3.81 11.44 -5.82
N ALA A 407 2.51 11.68 -5.58
CA ALA A 407 1.52 11.86 -6.63
C ALA A 407 1.92 13.03 -7.56
N ARG A 408 1.96 12.74 -8.86
CA ARG A 408 2.17 13.75 -9.89
C ARG A 408 1.01 14.73 -9.92
N ARG A 409 1.23 15.94 -10.46
CA ARG A 409 0.20 16.97 -10.60
C ARG A 409 -1.11 16.43 -11.17
N ARG A 410 -1.08 15.60 -12.23
CA ARG A 410 -2.29 15.04 -12.86
C ARG A 410 -3.04 14.01 -12.00
N ASP A 411 -2.35 13.37 -11.06
CA ASP A 411 -2.86 12.23 -10.29
C ASP A 411 -3.26 12.64 -8.85
N ARG A 412 -3.06 13.91 -8.46
CA ARG A 412 -3.29 14.45 -7.09
C ARG A 412 -4.72 14.31 -6.56
N HIS A 413 -5.68 14.03 -7.42
CA HIS A 413 -7.10 13.87 -7.10
C HIS A 413 -7.60 12.43 -7.24
N THR A 414 -6.72 11.51 -7.63
CA THR A 414 -7.08 10.10 -7.85
C THR A 414 -7.14 9.35 -6.53
N LEU A 415 -8.07 8.40 -6.42
CA LEU A 415 -8.09 7.45 -5.31
C LEU A 415 -6.86 6.51 -5.38
N SER A 416 -6.61 5.74 -4.33
CA SER A 416 -5.46 4.82 -4.28
C SER A 416 -5.53 3.70 -5.29
N HIS A 417 -6.76 3.27 -5.64
CA HIS A 417 -7.05 2.05 -6.41
C HIS A 417 -6.50 0.76 -5.78
N ALA A 418 -5.99 0.82 -4.55
CA ALA A 418 -5.52 -0.35 -3.82
C ALA A 418 -6.70 -1.29 -3.53
N ARG A 419 -6.43 -2.60 -3.55
CA ARG A 419 -7.43 -3.64 -3.26
C ARG A 419 -7.28 -4.21 -1.86
N SER A 420 -6.10 -4.05 -1.27
CA SER A 420 -5.78 -4.45 0.09
C SER A 420 -4.88 -3.40 0.74
N LEU A 421 -4.83 -3.37 2.07
CA LEU A 421 -3.89 -2.51 2.79
C LEU A 421 -2.43 -2.91 2.56
N ALA A 422 -2.15 -4.17 2.20
CA ALA A 422 -0.80 -4.65 1.90
C ALA A 422 -0.22 -4.01 0.62
N GLU A 423 -1.09 -3.59 -0.31
CA GLU A 423 -0.67 -2.84 -1.50
C GLU A 423 -0.28 -1.38 -1.18
N LEU A 424 -0.59 -0.88 0.02
CA LEU A 424 -0.20 0.45 0.47
C LEU A 424 1.11 0.40 1.25
N ARG A 425 2.01 1.34 0.97
CA ARG A 425 3.19 1.60 1.79
C ARG A 425 2.81 2.42 3.01
N ILE A 426 2.17 1.78 3.99
CA ILE A 426 1.58 2.45 5.17
C ILE A 426 2.59 3.36 5.88
N ALA A 427 3.86 2.95 5.97
CA ALA A 427 4.94 3.74 6.56
C ALA A 427 5.17 5.10 5.88
N GLU A 428 4.89 5.18 4.57
CA GLU A 428 5.20 6.32 3.72
C GLU A 428 4.00 7.24 3.48
N LEU A 429 2.80 6.82 3.92
CA LEU A 429 1.59 7.62 3.82
C LEU A 429 1.65 8.81 4.78
N ALA A 430 1.30 9.99 4.28
CA ALA A 430 1.18 11.17 5.12
C ALA A 430 -0.05 11.09 6.03
N ASP A 431 0.03 11.74 7.18
CA ASP A 431 -1.11 11.93 8.08
C ASP A 431 -1.57 13.38 8.02
N HIS A 432 -2.74 13.59 7.40
CA HIS A 432 -3.34 14.91 7.26
C HIS A 432 -4.63 15.06 8.08
N ASP A 433 -4.94 14.11 8.98
CA ASP A 433 -6.26 14.05 9.63
C ASP A 433 -6.57 15.32 10.45
N ALA A 434 -5.59 15.82 11.21
CA ALA A 434 -5.76 17.03 12.00
C ALA A 434 -6.01 18.27 11.14
N ALA A 435 -5.30 18.41 10.02
CA ALA A 435 -5.50 19.52 9.09
C ALA A 435 -6.83 19.39 8.35
N ALA A 436 -7.19 18.16 7.92
CA ALA A 436 -8.44 17.86 7.24
C ALA A 436 -9.68 18.12 8.10
N ALA A 437 -9.59 17.89 9.41
CA ALA A 437 -10.69 18.15 10.35
C ALA A 437 -11.11 19.64 10.36
N GLY A 438 -10.17 20.57 10.18
CA GLY A 438 -10.46 22.01 10.07
C GLY A 438 -11.25 22.40 8.80
N HIS A 439 -11.33 21.49 7.82
CA HIS A 439 -12.06 21.65 6.57
C HIS A 439 -13.30 20.74 6.47
N ALA A 440 -13.73 20.17 7.61
CA ALA A 440 -14.90 19.31 7.66
C ALA A 440 -16.15 20.05 7.15
N THR A 441 -16.98 19.36 6.37
CA THR A 441 -18.28 19.86 5.93
C THR A 441 -19.40 19.14 6.69
N HIS A 442 -20.42 19.89 7.12
CA HIS A 442 -21.58 19.34 7.82
C HIS A 442 -22.85 19.56 6.99
N LEU A 443 -23.47 18.47 6.55
CA LEU A 443 -24.72 18.49 5.82
C LEU A 443 -25.89 18.37 6.80
N ASP A 444 -26.83 19.31 6.70
CA ASP A 444 -28.12 19.17 7.37
C ASP A 444 -28.95 18.02 6.76
N ALA A 445 -30.12 17.76 7.36
CA ALA A 445 -30.99 16.68 6.90
C ALA A 445 -31.53 16.90 5.48
N ALA A 446 -31.81 18.15 5.09
CA ALA A 446 -32.35 18.47 3.78
C ALA A 446 -31.30 18.28 2.67
N ALA A 447 -30.09 18.80 2.87
CA ALA A 447 -28.95 18.61 1.97
C ALA A 447 -28.59 17.12 1.85
N SER A 448 -28.55 16.40 2.98
CA SER A 448 -28.29 14.96 2.98
C SER A 448 -29.34 14.20 2.17
N ARG A 449 -30.62 14.54 2.32
CA ARG A 449 -31.72 13.92 1.57
C ARG A 449 -31.65 14.23 0.08
N ALA A 450 -31.38 15.49 -0.28
CA ALA A 450 -31.25 15.90 -1.67
C ALA A 450 -30.15 15.15 -2.43
N LEU A 451 -29.03 14.84 -1.75
CA LEU A 451 -27.97 14.00 -2.32
C LEU A 451 -28.44 12.57 -2.59
N VAL A 452 -29.19 11.97 -1.66
CA VAL A 452 -29.75 10.63 -1.85
C VAL A 452 -30.76 10.61 -3.00
N ASP A 453 -31.66 11.60 -3.07
CA ASP A 453 -32.65 11.68 -4.14
C ASP A 453 -31.96 11.86 -5.51
N THR A 454 -30.87 12.63 -5.58
CA THR A 454 -30.04 12.78 -6.79
C THR A 454 -29.39 11.46 -7.21
N LEU A 455 -28.84 10.69 -6.25
CA LEU A 455 -28.26 9.38 -6.51
C LEU A 455 -29.31 8.40 -7.06
N LEU A 456 -30.51 8.37 -6.47
CA LEU A 456 -31.62 7.54 -6.90
C LEU A 456 -32.09 7.92 -8.31
N ALA A 457 -32.31 9.21 -8.57
CA ALA A 457 -32.75 9.68 -9.89
C ALA A 457 -31.73 9.37 -11.01
N SER A 458 -30.44 9.50 -10.69
CA SER A 458 -29.34 9.14 -11.60
C SER A 458 -29.29 7.64 -11.88
N ALA A 459 -29.46 6.80 -10.85
CA ALA A 459 -29.52 5.35 -10.98
C ALA A 459 -30.74 4.91 -11.82
N ASP A 460 -31.93 5.40 -11.52
CA ASP A 460 -33.16 5.04 -12.26
C ASP A 460 -33.08 5.48 -13.73
N THR A 461 -32.47 6.63 -14.01
CA THR A 461 -32.22 7.08 -15.38
C THR A 461 -31.20 6.19 -16.11
N ALA A 462 -30.14 5.76 -15.43
CA ALA A 462 -29.17 4.84 -16.00
C ALA A 462 -29.78 3.46 -16.29
N ALA A 463 -30.60 2.93 -15.38
CA ALA A 463 -31.31 1.68 -15.53
C ALA A 463 -32.18 1.65 -16.80
N ARG A 464 -32.98 2.72 -17.02
CA ARG A 464 -33.78 2.88 -18.25
C ARG A 464 -32.92 2.84 -19.51
N ARG A 465 -31.84 3.64 -19.53
CA ARG A 465 -30.91 3.68 -20.69
C ARG A 465 -30.27 2.33 -20.97
N ILE A 466 -29.98 1.53 -19.95
CA ILE A 466 -29.42 0.19 -20.09
C ILE A 466 -30.45 -0.76 -20.71
N ALA A 467 -31.70 -0.74 -20.23
CA ALA A 467 -32.78 -1.54 -20.80
C ALA A 467 -33.06 -1.17 -22.27
N ASP A 468 -33.15 0.11 -22.59
CA ASP A 468 -33.33 0.60 -23.97
C ASP A 468 -32.17 0.18 -24.88
N ASN A 469 -30.94 0.26 -24.36
CA ASN A 469 -29.76 -0.22 -25.07
C ASN A 469 -29.81 -1.73 -25.33
N ALA A 470 -30.24 -2.54 -24.36
CA ALA A 470 -30.39 -3.98 -24.52
C ALA A 470 -31.38 -4.30 -25.66
N ARG A 471 -32.57 -3.69 -25.64
CA ARG A 471 -33.58 -3.89 -26.69
C ARG A 471 -33.10 -3.45 -28.06
N ARG A 472 -32.40 -2.31 -28.15
CA ARG A 472 -31.86 -1.81 -29.43
C ARG A 472 -30.71 -2.68 -29.98
N THR A 473 -29.85 -3.20 -29.10
CA THR A 473 -28.70 -4.03 -29.52
C THR A 473 -29.09 -5.48 -29.81
N ARG A 474 -30.23 -5.92 -29.28
CA ARG A 474 -30.79 -7.26 -29.48
C ARG A 474 -32.31 -7.16 -29.76
N PRO A 475 -32.71 -6.62 -30.92
CA PRO A 475 -34.13 -6.41 -31.24
C PRO A 475 -34.91 -7.72 -31.27
N ASP A 476 -34.29 -8.80 -31.76
CA ASP A 476 -34.85 -10.15 -31.83
C ASP A 476 -34.33 -11.08 -30.71
N GLY A 477 -33.71 -10.49 -29.67
CA GLY A 477 -33.18 -11.26 -28.55
C GLY A 477 -34.30 -11.84 -27.71
N ASP A 478 -34.24 -13.15 -27.44
CA ASP A 478 -35.08 -13.76 -26.41
C ASP A 478 -34.86 -13.07 -25.03
N PRO A 479 -35.81 -13.19 -24.09
CA PRO A 479 -35.69 -12.51 -22.80
C PRO A 479 -34.40 -12.87 -22.05
N VAL A 480 -33.92 -14.11 -22.13
CA VAL A 480 -32.67 -14.55 -21.48
C VAL A 480 -31.46 -13.83 -22.07
N ALA A 481 -31.40 -13.65 -23.39
CA ALA A 481 -30.36 -12.90 -24.06
C ALA A 481 -30.39 -11.41 -23.69
N LEU A 482 -31.57 -10.81 -23.54
CA LEU A 482 -31.70 -9.43 -23.07
C LEU A 482 -31.23 -9.27 -21.62
N ILE A 483 -31.66 -10.17 -20.74
CA ILE A 483 -31.25 -10.23 -19.33
C ILE A 483 -29.72 -10.39 -19.24
N HIS A 484 -29.13 -11.36 -19.96
CA HIS A 484 -27.69 -11.57 -20.01
C HIS A 484 -26.93 -10.31 -20.44
N HIS A 485 -27.44 -9.59 -21.44
CA HIS A 485 -26.84 -8.33 -21.89
C HIS A 485 -26.80 -7.29 -20.77
N VAL A 486 -27.91 -7.12 -20.04
CA VAL A 486 -28.00 -6.20 -18.89
C VAL A 486 -27.03 -6.62 -17.79
N LEU A 487 -27.08 -7.88 -17.35
CA LEU A 487 -26.26 -8.42 -16.28
C LEU A 487 -24.75 -8.31 -16.56
N THR A 488 -24.35 -8.43 -17.83
CA THR A 488 -22.93 -8.41 -18.24
C THR A 488 -22.42 -7.02 -18.68
N ARG A 489 -23.20 -5.95 -18.51
CA ARG A 489 -22.73 -4.59 -18.76
C ARG A 489 -21.55 -4.27 -17.84
N GLU A 490 -20.54 -3.59 -18.39
CA GLU A 490 -19.36 -3.12 -17.66
C GLU A 490 -19.71 -2.32 -16.39
N ARG A 491 -20.84 -1.63 -16.42
CA ARG A 491 -21.37 -0.91 -15.27
C ARG A 491 -21.56 -1.81 -14.03
N PHE A 492 -22.04 -3.04 -14.20
CA PHE A 492 -22.25 -3.99 -13.10
C PHE A 492 -21.11 -5.02 -12.98
N ARG A 493 -20.52 -5.39 -14.12
CA ARG A 493 -19.61 -6.53 -14.24
C ARG A 493 -18.22 -6.26 -13.65
N LYS A 494 -17.82 -7.12 -12.72
CA LYS A 494 -16.42 -7.29 -12.28
C LYS A 494 -15.81 -8.53 -12.95
N GLY A 495 -14.55 -8.43 -13.39
CA GLY A 495 -13.86 -9.55 -14.07
C GLY A 495 -14.29 -9.80 -15.53
N PRO A 496 -13.80 -10.90 -16.14
CA PRO A 496 -14.08 -11.29 -17.53
C PRO A 496 -15.57 -11.55 -17.81
N ARG A 497 -16.02 -11.35 -19.06
CA ARG A 497 -17.42 -11.64 -19.46
C ARG A 497 -17.72 -13.13 -19.41
N ASP A 498 -16.73 -13.92 -19.81
CA ASP A 498 -16.89 -15.36 -20.05
C ASP A 498 -17.07 -16.15 -18.76
N ASN A 499 -16.81 -15.53 -17.60
CA ASN A 499 -17.18 -16.08 -16.31
C ASN A 499 -18.70 -16.31 -16.17
N PHE A 500 -19.52 -15.56 -16.92
CA PHE A 500 -20.97 -15.76 -16.99
C PHE A 500 -21.42 -15.65 -18.45
N SER A 501 -21.22 -16.73 -19.22
CA SER A 501 -21.56 -16.79 -20.64
C SER A 501 -23.07 -16.83 -20.86
N LEU A 502 -23.51 -16.66 -22.11
CA LEU A 502 -24.92 -16.80 -22.44
C LEU A 502 -25.41 -18.23 -22.17
N ASP A 503 -24.57 -19.25 -22.42
CA ASP A 503 -24.88 -20.64 -22.14
C ASP A 503 -25.08 -20.89 -20.65
N THR A 504 -24.26 -20.28 -19.78
CA THR A 504 -24.46 -20.28 -18.32
C THR A 504 -25.80 -19.65 -17.93
N ALA A 505 -26.28 -18.67 -18.68
CA ALA A 505 -27.56 -18.00 -18.43
C ALA A 505 -28.78 -18.76 -19.00
N ARG A 506 -28.61 -19.73 -19.92
CA ARG A 506 -29.73 -20.47 -20.54
C ARG A 506 -30.69 -21.14 -19.56
N PRO A 507 -30.25 -21.74 -18.43
CA PRO A 507 -31.16 -22.30 -17.43
C PRO A 507 -32.15 -21.30 -16.84
N LEU A 508 -31.91 -19.99 -16.95
CA LEU A 508 -32.86 -18.95 -16.54
C LEU A 508 -34.17 -19.00 -17.36
N GLY A 509 -34.17 -19.63 -18.54
CA GLY A 509 -35.34 -19.80 -19.39
C GLY A 509 -36.53 -20.42 -18.63
N ALA A 510 -36.28 -21.36 -17.73
CA ALA A 510 -37.35 -21.97 -16.94
C ALA A 510 -38.13 -20.97 -16.08
N PHE A 511 -37.49 -19.92 -15.56
CA PHE A 511 -38.16 -18.86 -14.80
C PHE A 511 -38.86 -17.86 -15.72
N VAL A 512 -38.25 -17.56 -16.86
CA VAL A 512 -38.83 -16.69 -17.91
C VAL A 512 -40.13 -17.30 -18.43
N ASP A 513 -40.14 -18.59 -18.73
CA ASP A 513 -41.32 -19.32 -19.24
C ASP A 513 -42.48 -19.31 -18.23
N ARG A 514 -42.17 -19.24 -16.92
CA ARG A 514 -43.16 -19.13 -15.84
C ARG A 514 -43.50 -17.69 -15.44
N CYS A 515 -42.91 -16.69 -16.09
CA CYS A 515 -43.05 -15.28 -15.72
C CYS A 515 -42.69 -14.99 -14.24
N GLU A 516 -41.72 -15.72 -13.70
CA GLU A 516 -41.28 -15.57 -12.30
C GLU A 516 -40.07 -14.65 -12.17
N PRO A 517 -39.94 -13.87 -11.07
CA PRO A 517 -38.73 -13.13 -10.78
C PRO A 517 -37.51 -14.06 -10.70
N LEU A 518 -36.39 -13.64 -11.29
CA LEU A 518 -35.17 -14.46 -11.31
C LEU A 518 -34.49 -14.46 -9.93
N PRO A 519 -34.19 -15.64 -9.33
CA PRO A 519 -33.51 -15.69 -8.05
C PRO A 519 -32.05 -15.21 -8.18
N VAL A 520 -31.67 -14.24 -7.34
CA VAL A 520 -30.31 -13.70 -7.27
C VAL A 520 -29.84 -13.71 -5.82
N VAL A 521 -28.61 -14.18 -5.57
CA VAL A 521 -27.99 -14.07 -4.25
C VAL A 521 -26.69 -13.30 -4.32
N THR A 522 -26.38 -12.60 -3.24
CA THR A 522 -25.05 -12.00 -3.02
C THR A 522 -24.70 -12.05 -1.55
N PHE A 523 -23.42 -12.28 -1.25
CA PHE A 523 -22.89 -12.12 0.11
C PHE A 523 -22.36 -10.71 0.27
N GLY A 524 -22.64 -10.07 1.39
CA GLY A 524 -22.13 -8.74 1.69
C GLY A 524 -22.74 -8.10 2.91
N PHE A 525 -22.21 -6.91 3.24
CA PHE A 525 -22.61 -6.13 4.41
C PHE A 525 -22.48 -6.90 5.75
N PRO A 526 -21.35 -7.59 6.06
CA PRO A 526 -21.16 -8.24 7.36
C PRO A 526 -21.15 -7.23 8.51
N VAL A 527 -20.19 -6.30 8.46
CA VAL A 527 -19.93 -5.17 9.35
C VAL A 527 -18.85 -4.31 8.71
N LYS A 528 -18.72 -3.05 9.15
CA LYS A 528 -17.61 -2.16 8.79
C LYS A 528 -16.33 -2.57 9.54
N LEU A 529 -15.21 -2.77 8.82
CA LEU A 529 -13.94 -3.23 9.39
C LEU A 529 -13.08 -2.09 10.00
N HIS A 530 -13.61 -1.45 11.03
CA HIS A 530 -13.05 -0.25 11.68
C HIS A 530 -11.92 -0.49 12.70
N TYR A 531 -11.59 -1.76 12.98
CA TYR A 531 -10.80 -2.19 14.15
C TYR A 531 -9.48 -1.45 14.39
N ASN A 532 -8.79 -1.06 13.32
CA ASN A 532 -7.49 -0.38 13.37
C ASN A 532 -7.54 1.09 12.90
N GLY A 533 -8.68 1.58 12.42
CA GLY A 533 -8.83 2.94 11.88
C GLY A 533 -8.11 3.19 10.54
N LEU A 534 -7.45 2.18 9.95
CA LEU A 534 -6.75 2.32 8.66
C LEU A 534 -7.70 2.06 7.48
N LYS A 535 -8.60 1.08 7.63
CA LYS A 535 -9.54 0.68 6.57
C LYS A 535 -10.70 1.65 6.44
N THR A 536 -11.41 1.88 7.54
CA THR A 536 -12.65 2.66 7.56
C THR A 536 -12.58 3.75 8.62
N ALA A 537 -13.25 4.88 8.38
CA ALA A 537 -13.27 6.03 9.28
C ALA A 537 -14.21 5.85 10.48
N GLY A 538 -15.12 4.88 10.40
CA GLY A 538 -16.07 4.55 11.46
C GLY A 538 -16.61 3.13 11.30
N PHE A 539 -17.50 2.73 12.21
CA PHE A 539 -18.05 1.37 12.30
C PHE A 539 -19.46 1.21 11.73
N LEU A 540 -20.19 2.31 11.51
CA LEU A 540 -21.52 2.28 10.90
C LEU A 540 -21.42 2.30 9.36
N PRO A 541 -22.44 1.77 8.65
CA PRO A 541 -22.62 1.97 7.22
C PRO A 541 -22.54 3.44 6.86
N ASP A 542 -21.74 3.77 5.84
CA ASP A 542 -21.56 5.13 5.35
C ASP A 542 -22.18 5.26 3.94
N LEU A 543 -21.86 6.32 3.19
CA LEU A 543 -22.42 6.52 1.86
C LEU A 543 -22.05 5.39 0.88
N ALA A 544 -20.98 4.62 1.13
CA ALA A 544 -20.56 3.51 0.29
C ALA A 544 -21.57 2.36 0.36
N GLU A 545 -22.04 2.00 1.56
CA GLU A 545 -23.09 1.00 1.73
C GLU A 545 -24.41 1.45 1.10
N LEU A 546 -24.80 2.71 1.28
CA LEU A 546 -25.99 3.25 0.61
C LEU A 546 -25.84 3.16 -0.91
N GLY A 547 -24.71 3.61 -1.47
CA GLY A 547 -24.44 3.55 -2.89
C GLY A 547 -24.45 2.12 -3.45
N ALA A 548 -23.99 1.15 -2.66
CA ALA A 548 -24.04 -0.27 -2.99
C ALA A 548 -25.48 -0.80 -3.08
N LEU A 549 -26.36 -0.38 -2.16
CA LEU A 549 -27.79 -0.70 -2.23
C LEU A 549 -28.46 -0.01 -3.44
N VAL A 550 -28.13 1.26 -3.73
CA VAL A 550 -28.61 1.97 -4.93
C VAL A 550 -28.15 1.24 -6.21
N ARG A 551 -26.96 0.64 -6.22
CA ARG A 551 -26.49 -0.15 -7.36
C ARG A 551 -27.31 -1.43 -7.58
N LEU A 552 -27.75 -2.10 -6.50
CA LEU A 552 -28.66 -3.25 -6.60
C LEU A 552 -30.03 -2.82 -7.14
N ARG A 553 -30.55 -1.67 -6.69
CA ARG A 553 -31.76 -1.05 -7.25
C ARG A 553 -31.61 -0.77 -8.74
N GLU A 554 -30.48 -0.19 -9.15
CA GLU A 554 -30.20 0.09 -10.56
C GLU A 554 -30.25 -1.20 -11.40
N LEU A 555 -29.62 -2.29 -10.93
CA LEU A 555 -29.64 -3.58 -11.60
C LEU A 555 -31.07 -4.12 -11.72
N GLN A 556 -31.82 -4.10 -10.62
CA GLN A 556 -33.20 -4.56 -10.56
C GLN A 556 -34.08 -3.81 -11.57
N HIS A 557 -33.98 -2.49 -11.61
CA HIS A 557 -34.75 -1.64 -12.53
C HIS A 557 -34.34 -1.84 -13.99
N ALA A 558 -33.05 -2.04 -14.27
CA ALA A 558 -32.57 -2.31 -15.61
C ALA A 558 -33.11 -3.65 -16.14
N VAL A 559 -33.14 -4.68 -15.29
CA VAL A 559 -33.71 -5.98 -15.65
C VAL A 559 -35.23 -5.89 -15.81
N ARG A 560 -35.96 -5.22 -14.91
CA ARG A 560 -37.41 -4.96 -15.05
C ARG A 560 -37.75 -4.28 -16.38
N GLY A 561 -36.87 -3.40 -16.87
CA GLY A 561 -37.03 -2.74 -18.17
C GLY A 561 -36.99 -3.68 -19.38
N VAL A 562 -36.42 -4.88 -19.26
CA VAL A 562 -36.39 -5.90 -20.34
C VAL A 562 -37.21 -7.15 -20.02
N TYR A 563 -37.44 -7.43 -18.74
CA TYR A 563 -38.18 -8.57 -18.20
C TYR A 563 -39.01 -8.11 -16.99
N PRO A 564 -40.33 -7.82 -17.16
CA PRO A 564 -41.15 -7.15 -16.14
C PRO A 564 -41.14 -7.78 -14.72
N PRO A 565 -41.11 -9.12 -14.55
CA PRO A 565 -41.01 -9.72 -13.22
C PRO A 565 -39.70 -9.38 -12.47
N GLY A 566 -38.65 -9.02 -13.20
CA GLY A 566 -37.37 -8.58 -12.63
C GLY A 566 -36.60 -9.68 -11.90
N LEU A 567 -35.87 -9.27 -10.86
CA LEU A 567 -35.06 -10.13 -9.99
C LEU A 567 -35.69 -10.24 -8.60
N ARG A 568 -35.39 -11.35 -7.92
CA ARG A 568 -35.58 -11.54 -6.49
C ARG A 568 -34.21 -11.60 -5.84
N ILE A 569 -33.69 -10.43 -5.46
CA ILE A 569 -32.34 -10.30 -4.89
C ILE A 569 -32.39 -10.59 -3.39
N THR A 570 -31.59 -11.54 -2.94
CA THR A 570 -31.34 -11.82 -1.52
C THR A 570 -29.88 -11.48 -1.20
N VAL A 571 -29.68 -10.53 -0.28
CA VAL A 571 -28.39 -10.18 0.28
C VAL A 571 -28.20 -10.98 1.56
N LEU A 572 -27.14 -11.78 1.61
CA LEU A 572 -26.77 -12.57 2.78
C LEU A 572 -25.69 -11.84 3.56
N THR A 573 -26.03 -11.43 4.77
CA THR A 573 -25.05 -10.90 5.71
C THR A 573 -24.34 -12.07 6.39
N ASP A 574 -23.03 -11.96 6.52
CA ASP A 574 -22.13 -12.97 7.10
C ASP A 574 -21.46 -12.44 8.39
N GLY A 575 -22.17 -11.54 9.10
CA GLY A 575 -21.68 -10.76 10.23
C GLY A 575 -21.12 -11.59 11.39
N ASN A 576 -21.59 -12.82 11.61
CA ASN A 576 -21.01 -13.76 12.57
C ASN A 576 -20.46 -15.05 11.95
N HIS A 577 -20.68 -15.26 10.67
CA HIS A 577 -20.50 -16.55 10.00
C HIS A 577 -19.05 -17.05 10.03
N PHE A 578 -18.10 -16.14 9.74
CA PHE A 578 -16.66 -16.42 9.78
C PHE A 578 -15.98 -16.02 11.07
N GLN A 579 -16.56 -15.10 11.85
CA GLN A 579 -15.99 -14.59 13.10
C GLN A 579 -17.11 -14.07 14.00
N THR A 580 -17.12 -14.53 15.24
CA THR A 580 -18.03 -14.00 16.26
C THR A 580 -17.68 -12.55 16.58
N ARG A 581 -18.69 -11.68 16.58
CA ARG A 581 -18.56 -10.24 16.81
C ARG A 581 -19.48 -9.78 17.95
N PRO A 582 -19.16 -8.65 18.60
CA PRO A 582 -20.04 -8.05 19.60
C PRO A 582 -21.45 -7.79 19.05
N ALA A 583 -22.47 -8.14 19.83
CA ALA A 583 -23.86 -8.07 19.37
C ALA A 583 -24.36 -6.63 19.20
N ASP A 584 -23.84 -5.70 20.00
CA ASP A 584 -24.09 -4.26 19.88
C ASP A 584 -23.55 -3.68 18.57
N LEU A 585 -22.34 -4.06 18.16
CA LEU A 585 -21.77 -3.68 16.87
C LEU A 585 -22.65 -4.13 15.70
N LEU A 586 -23.09 -5.39 15.72
CA LEU A 586 -23.96 -5.95 14.68
C LEU A 586 -25.32 -5.26 14.64
N ARG A 587 -25.95 -5.04 15.81
CA ARG A 587 -27.22 -4.32 15.90
C ARG A 587 -27.10 -2.90 15.36
N ALA A 588 -26.04 -2.18 15.72
CA ALA A 588 -25.83 -0.82 15.24
C ALA A 588 -25.61 -0.78 13.72
N TYR A 589 -24.75 -1.66 13.19
CA TYR A 589 -24.49 -1.74 11.76
C TYR A 589 -25.73 -2.13 10.95
N HIS A 590 -26.42 -3.21 11.33
CA HIS A 590 -27.62 -3.68 10.64
C HIS A 590 -28.81 -2.73 10.81
N GLY A 591 -28.96 -2.07 11.96
CA GLY A 591 -29.99 -1.05 12.17
C GLY A 591 -29.82 0.10 11.19
N LYS A 592 -28.59 0.63 11.07
CA LYS A 592 -28.28 1.69 10.11
C LYS A 592 -28.41 1.24 8.65
N LEU A 593 -28.02 0.01 8.34
CA LEU A 593 -28.20 -0.57 7.01
C LEU A 593 -29.69 -0.69 6.65
N GLY A 594 -30.53 -1.06 7.63
CA GLY A 594 -31.98 -1.10 7.50
C GLY A 594 -32.57 0.28 7.17
N GLU A 595 -32.10 1.33 7.84
CA GLU A 595 -32.50 2.71 7.49
C GLU A 595 -32.15 3.06 6.05
N TYR A 596 -30.95 2.73 5.57
CA TYR A 596 -30.56 2.96 4.18
C TYR A 596 -31.36 2.11 3.19
N HIS A 597 -31.68 0.88 3.57
CA HIS A 597 -32.55 0.00 2.79
C HIS A 597 -33.94 0.61 2.62
N THR A 598 -34.58 1.09 3.69
CA THR A 598 -35.85 1.83 3.60
C THR A 598 -35.70 3.10 2.76
N LEU A 599 -34.61 3.85 2.96
CA LEU A 599 -34.38 5.13 2.30
C LEU A 599 -34.35 5.04 0.77
N ILE A 600 -33.84 3.93 0.25
CA ILE A 600 -33.77 3.67 -1.19
C ILE A 600 -35.00 2.94 -1.75
N GLY A 601 -36.04 2.71 -0.94
CA GLY A 601 -37.19 1.87 -1.31
C GLY A 601 -36.79 0.39 -1.49
N GLY A 602 -35.96 -0.12 -0.59
CA GLY A 602 -35.28 -1.41 -0.72
C GLY A 602 -36.20 -2.62 -0.71
N ASP A 603 -37.40 -2.54 -0.12
CA ASP A 603 -38.37 -3.64 -0.08
C ASP A 603 -38.78 -4.12 -1.48
N ASP A 604 -38.84 -3.22 -2.46
CA ASP A 604 -39.13 -3.54 -3.86
C ASP A 604 -37.90 -4.04 -4.65
N VAL A 605 -36.73 -4.02 -4.03
CA VAL A 605 -35.42 -4.25 -4.66
C VAL A 605 -34.77 -5.54 -4.20
N CYS A 606 -34.58 -5.70 -2.90
CA CYS A 606 -33.85 -6.83 -2.33
C CYS A 606 -34.29 -7.12 -0.88
N ALA A 607 -34.20 -8.38 -0.48
CA ALA A 607 -34.29 -8.80 0.91
C ALA A 607 -32.88 -8.91 1.51
N ILE A 608 -32.71 -8.54 2.78
CA ILE A 608 -31.48 -8.74 3.54
C ILE A 608 -31.76 -9.80 4.61
N ALA A 609 -30.94 -10.83 4.69
CA ALA A 609 -31.08 -11.91 5.67
C ALA A 609 -29.71 -12.37 6.18
N ASP A 610 -29.65 -12.84 7.42
CA ASP A 610 -28.44 -13.47 7.95
C ASP A 610 -28.28 -14.88 7.32
N VAL A 611 -27.07 -15.22 6.89
CA VAL A 611 -26.79 -16.53 6.26
C VAL A 611 -27.14 -17.70 7.19
N GLU A 612 -26.92 -17.56 8.49
CA GLU A 612 -27.22 -18.60 9.46
C GLU A 612 -28.72 -18.79 9.64
N ASP A 613 -29.53 -17.72 9.52
CA ASP A 613 -31.00 -17.81 9.59
C ASP A 613 -31.55 -18.52 8.36
N VAL A 614 -30.95 -18.26 7.19
CA VAL A 614 -31.34 -18.96 5.97
C VAL A 614 -30.95 -20.42 6.03
N ALA A 615 -29.72 -20.72 6.44
CA ALA A 615 -29.22 -22.09 6.56
C ALA A 615 -30.09 -22.92 7.51
N GLU A 616 -30.48 -22.36 8.67
CA GLU A 616 -31.34 -23.04 9.63
C GLU A 616 -32.72 -23.40 9.03
N ARG A 617 -33.33 -22.49 8.26
CA ARG A 617 -34.62 -22.77 7.59
C ARG A 617 -34.53 -23.86 6.53
N ILE A 618 -33.40 -23.96 5.83
CA ILE A 618 -33.25 -24.84 4.66
C ILE A 618 -32.67 -26.20 5.04
N LEU A 619 -31.66 -26.20 5.91
CA LEU A 619 -30.88 -27.38 6.29
C LEU A 619 -31.35 -28.01 7.61
N GLY A 620 -32.18 -27.31 8.40
CA GLY A 620 -32.74 -27.80 9.66
C GLY A 620 -32.24 -27.03 10.89
N THR A 621 -33.01 -27.10 11.99
CA THR A 621 -32.78 -26.33 13.22
C THR A 621 -31.52 -26.77 14.00
N ASP A 622 -31.01 -27.98 13.76
CA ASP A 622 -29.81 -28.52 14.39
C ASP A 622 -28.51 -28.12 13.66
N VAL A 623 -28.60 -27.56 12.45
CA VAL A 623 -27.45 -27.31 11.59
C VAL A 623 -26.39 -26.43 12.25
N ARG A 624 -26.81 -25.42 13.03
CA ARG A 624 -25.91 -24.49 13.74
C ARG A 624 -25.08 -25.19 14.80
N ALA A 625 -25.70 -26.07 15.59
CA ALA A 625 -25.03 -26.82 16.65
C ALA A 625 -24.02 -27.80 16.06
N ARG A 626 -24.41 -28.52 15.00
CA ARG A 626 -23.52 -29.43 14.26
C ARG A 626 -22.34 -28.68 13.65
N ARG A 627 -22.60 -27.53 13.00
CA ARG A 627 -21.58 -26.66 12.41
C ARG A 627 -20.55 -26.21 13.43
N ALA A 628 -20.97 -25.77 14.60
CA ALA A 628 -20.06 -25.33 15.66
C ALA A 628 -19.08 -26.45 16.07
N GLY A 629 -19.59 -27.65 16.38
CA GLY A 629 -18.75 -28.79 16.76
C GLY A 629 -17.77 -29.20 15.65
N MET A 630 -18.22 -29.23 14.39
CA MET A 630 -17.35 -29.55 13.26
C MET A 630 -16.26 -28.49 13.03
N ILE A 631 -16.56 -27.20 13.26
CA ILE A 631 -15.55 -26.13 13.15
C ILE A 631 -14.47 -26.32 14.19
N ASP A 632 -14.82 -26.68 15.42
CA ASP A 632 -13.85 -26.91 16.49
C ASP A 632 -12.95 -28.11 16.15
N ASP A 633 -13.53 -29.22 15.68
CA ASP A 633 -12.78 -30.40 15.25
C ASP A 633 -11.81 -30.10 14.09
N ARG A 634 -12.28 -29.37 13.06
CA ARG A 634 -11.44 -29.00 11.91
C ARG A 634 -10.38 -27.96 12.27
N THR A 635 -10.68 -27.05 13.18
CA THR A 635 -9.69 -26.10 13.70
C THR A 635 -8.57 -26.85 14.41
N HIS A 636 -8.91 -27.82 15.27
CA HIS A 636 -7.93 -28.63 15.97
C HIS A 636 -7.04 -29.45 15.03
N GLU A 637 -7.61 -30.06 13.99
CA GLU A 637 -6.84 -30.79 12.97
C GLU A 637 -5.83 -29.90 12.25
N LEU A 638 -6.25 -28.70 11.83
CA LEU A 638 -5.38 -27.71 11.19
C LEU A 638 -4.28 -27.21 12.14
N GLU A 639 -4.60 -26.98 13.42
CA GLU A 639 -3.61 -26.61 14.43
C GLU A 639 -2.56 -27.72 14.64
N GLN A 640 -2.98 -28.99 14.68
CA GLN A 640 -2.07 -30.13 14.76
C GLN A 640 -1.17 -30.24 13.52
N ALA A 641 -1.73 -30.06 12.32
CA ALA A 641 -0.97 -30.09 11.08
C ALA A 641 0.09 -28.99 11.01
N LEU A 642 -0.19 -27.84 11.64
CA LEU A 642 0.70 -26.68 11.72
C LEU A 642 1.58 -26.68 12.97
N ALA A 643 1.58 -27.75 13.78
CA ALA A 643 2.40 -27.85 14.97
C ALA A 643 3.90 -27.71 14.61
N GLY A 644 4.60 -26.85 15.36
CA GLY A 644 6.03 -26.55 15.13
C GLY A 644 6.30 -25.45 14.10
N VAL A 645 5.27 -24.88 13.46
CA VAL A 645 5.42 -23.71 12.59
C VAL A 645 5.17 -22.43 13.40
N ASP A 646 6.23 -21.65 13.65
CA ASP A 646 6.14 -20.40 14.42
C ASP A 646 6.22 -19.16 13.52
N VAL A 647 5.06 -18.55 13.27
CA VAL A 647 4.92 -17.31 12.50
C VAL A 647 5.61 -16.11 13.16
N THR A 648 5.92 -16.16 14.46
CA THR A 648 6.59 -15.07 15.16
C THR A 648 8.12 -15.18 15.13
N ALA A 649 8.67 -16.36 14.86
CA ALA A 649 10.11 -16.56 14.76
C ALA A 649 10.63 -16.27 13.35
N ALA A 650 9.92 -16.72 12.32
CA ALA A 650 10.28 -16.51 10.92
C ALA A 650 9.00 -16.37 10.06
N PRO A 651 8.35 -15.18 10.05
CA PRO A 651 7.00 -15.01 9.49
C PRO A 651 6.87 -15.50 8.04
N VAL A 652 7.77 -15.06 7.15
CA VAL A 652 7.73 -15.42 5.73
C VAL A 652 7.88 -16.93 5.52
N ARG A 653 8.88 -17.55 6.19
CA ARG A 653 9.13 -18.99 6.10
C ARG A 653 7.98 -19.81 6.69
N ALA A 654 7.38 -19.34 7.77
CA ALA A 654 6.24 -19.98 8.40
C ALA A 654 5.01 -19.97 7.49
N LEU A 655 4.73 -18.86 6.80
CA LEU A 655 3.63 -18.76 5.83
C LEU A 655 3.82 -19.71 4.65
N ASP A 656 5.04 -19.80 4.12
CA ASP A 656 5.37 -20.73 3.05
C ASP A 656 5.12 -22.17 3.48
N ARG A 657 5.63 -22.54 4.66
CA ARG A 657 5.48 -23.90 5.20
C ARG A 657 4.02 -24.24 5.50
N ALA A 658 3.25 -23.30 6.03
CA ALA A 658 1.82 -23.50 6.27
C ALA A 658 1.04 -23.66 4.95
N GLY A 659 1.39 -22.90 3.92
CA GLY A 659 0.80 -23.04 2.59
C GLY A 659 0.93 -24.46 2.04
N GLU A 660 2.12 -25.06 2.17
CA GLU A 660 2.38 -26.46 1.80
C GLU A 660 1.53 -27.43 2.63
N LEU A 661 1.67 -27.40 3.96
CA LEU A 661 1.02 -28.33 4.88
C LEU A 661 -0.52 -28.30 4.75
N VAL A 662 -1.10 -27.12 4.63
CA VAL A 662 -2.56 -26.95 4.52
C VAL A 662 -3.06 -27.41 3.14
N THR A 663 -2.28 -27.19 2.08
CA THR A 663 -2.63 -27.69 0.75
C THR A 663 -2.63 -29.22 0.71
N ASP A 664 -1.67 -29.86 1.37
CA ASP A 664 -1.59 -31.32 1.48
C ASP A 664 -2.75 -31.89 2.30
N LEU A 665 -3.14 -31.24 3.40
CA LEU A 665 -4.23 -31.68 4.27
C LEU A 665 -5.61 -31.53 3.62
N LEU A 666 -5.92 -30.35 3.08
CA LEU A 666 -7.27 -30.05 2.56
C LEU A 666 -7.48 -30.50 1.11
N GLY A 667 -6.39 -30.87 0.42
CA GLY A 667 -6.37 -31.23 -0.99
C GLY A 667 -6.67 -30.07 -1.93
N ARG A 668 -6.53 -30.33 -3.23
CA ARG A 668 -7.03 -29.44 -4.30
C ARG A 668 -8.49 -29.81 -4.57
N ARG A 669 -9.39 -28.84 -4.45
CA ARG A 669 -10.82 -28.98 -4.79
C ARG A 669 -11.00 -29.51 -6.23
N GLY A 670 -11.81 -30.56 -6.40
CA GLY A 670 -12.15 -31.16 -7.70
C GLY A 670 -13.36 -30.51 -8.41
N ASP A 671 -13.99 -29.51 -7.80
CA ASP A 671 -15.20 -28.82 -8.31
C ASP A 671 -14.90 -27.47 -9.00
N GLY A 672 -13.62 -27.12 -9.16
CA GLY A 672 -13.19 -25.86 -9.76
C GLY A 672 -13.27 -24.62 -8.85
N THR A 673 -13.76 -24.73 -7.62
CA THR A 673 -13.44 -23.74 -6.58
C THR A 673 -12.06 -24.08 -6.01
N VAL A 674 -11.25 -23.13 -5.53
CA VAL A 674 -9.97 -23.43 -4.86
C VAL A 674 -10.05 -22.82 -3.47
N MET A 675 -9.66 -23.57 -2.44
CA MET A 675 -9.47 -23.00 -1.10
C MET A 675 -8.49 -21.84 -1.23
N PRO A 676 -8.74 -20.68 -0.62
CA PRO A 676 -7.78 -19.58 -0.69
C PRO A 676 -6.42 -20.08 -0.14
N PRO A 677 -5.30 -19.76 -0.80
CA PRO A 677 -3.98 -20.05 -0.24
C PRO A 677 -3.87 -19.50 1.19
N PHE A 678 -3.22 -20.24 2.08
CA PHE A 678 -3.09 -19.86 3.49
C PHE A 678 -2.50 -18.44 3.64
N ALA A 679 -1.43 -18.14 2.90
CA ALA A 679 -0.78 -16.83 2.92
C ALA A 679 -1.71 -15.68 2.46
N ASP A 680 -2.47 -15.87 1.38
CA ASP A 680 -3.39 -14.85 0.87
C ASP A 680 -4.48 -14.51 1.90
N LEU A 681 -5.02 -15.54 2.55
CA LEU A 681 -6.04 -15.36 3.59
C LEU A 681 -5.44 -14.73 4.86
N PHE A 682 -4.26 -15.17 5.27
CA PHE A 682 -3.52 -14.61 6.39
C PHE A 682 -3.28 -13.10 6.19
N SER A 683 -2.77 -12.69 5.03
CA SER A 683 -2.51 -11.29 4.71
C SER A 683 -3.77 -10.41 4.77
N SER A 684 -4.93 -10.95 4.36
CA SER A 684 -6.21 -10.25 4.49
C SER A 684 -6.64 -10.06 5.97
N LEU A 685 -6.40 -11.08 6.80
CA LEU A 685 -6.83 -11.12 8.20
C LEU A 685 -5.89 -10.39 9.16
N LEU A 686 -4.63 -10.11 8.77
CA LEU A 686 -3.70 -9.27 9.55
C LEU A 686 -4.37 -7.98 10.03
N TYR A 687 -5.04 -7.27 9.11
CA TYR A 687 -5.65 -5.98 9.37
C TYR A 687 -7.02 -6.05 10.06
N VAL A 688 -7.40 -7.22 10.59
CA VAL A 688 -8.60 -7.42 11.41
C VAL A 688 -8.21 -7.66 12.88
N VAL A 689 -6.93 -7.89 13.17
CA VAL A 689 -6.46 -8.07 14.55
C VAL A 689 -6.33 -6.73 15.25
N THR A 690 -6.98 -6.59 16.39
CA THR A 690 -6.92 -5.35 17.17
C THR A 690 -5.84 -5.45 18.23
N ILE A 691 -4.93 -4.48 18.25
CA ILE A 691 -4.00 -4.26 19.36
C ILE A 691 -4.29 -2.89 19.95
N GLU A 692 -4.50 -2.83 21.26
CA GLU A 692 -4.74 -1.58 21.96
C GLU A 692 -3.53 -0.64 21.85
N PRO A 693 -3.75 0.66 21.58
CA PRO A 693 -2.67 1.62 21.53
C PRO A 693 -2.07 1.88 22.92
N PRO A 694 -0.79 2.28 23.00
CA PRO A 694 -0.22 2.82 24.23
C PRO A 694 -1.02 4.03 24.74
N ALA A 695 -1.01 4.25 26.05
CA ALA A 695 -1.73 5.38 26.66
C ALA A 695 -1.33 6.72 26.02
N GLY A 696 -2.33 7.54 25.67
CA GLY A 696 -2.13 8.85 25.06
C GLY A 696 -1.83 8.83 23.55
N VAL A 697 -1.70 7.66 22.92
CA VAL A 697 -1.46 7.56 21.46
C VAL A 697 -2.78 7.30 20.73
N PRO A 698 -3.17 8.14 19.74
CA PRO A 698 -4.35 7.89 18.92
C PRO A 698 -4.25 6.56 18.18
N ARG A 699 -5.35 5.82 18.11
CA ARG A 699 -5.42 4.50 17.46
C ARG A 699 -4.95 4.51 16.00
N PRO A 700 -5.37 5.44 15.12
CA PRO A 700 -4.89 5.46 13.72
C PRO A 700 -3.37 5.65 13.63
N THR A 701 -2.80 6.55 14.44
CA THR A 701 -1.36 6.81 14.52
C THR A 701 -0.60 5.56 14.98
N TRP A 702 -1.09 4.88 16.03
CA TRP A 702 -0.52 3.62 16.50
C TRP A 702 -0.59 2.53 15.43
N SER A 703 -1.75 2.36 14.80
CA SER A 703 -1.96 1.37 13.75
C SER A 703 -1.04 1.60 12.56
N ARG A 704 -0.84 2.85 12.10
CA ARG A 704 0.11 3.18 11.02
C ARG A 704 1.50 2.63 11.34
N ARG A 705 2.01 2.91 12.55
CA ARG A 705 3.32 2.43 13.00
C ARG A 705 3.38 0.92 13.15
N LEU A 706 2.35 0.32 13.75
CA LEU A 706 2.28 -1.12 13.99
C LEU A 706 2.28 -1.92 12.68
N TYR A 707 1.48 -1.49 11.69
CA TYR A 707 1.24 -2.19 10.44
C TYR A 707 2.16 -1.81 9.27
N ALA A 708 2.99 -0.76 9.41
CA ALA A 708 3.98 -0.35 8.41
C ALA A 708 4.81 -1.53 7.88
N ASP A 709 5.38 -2.29 8.81
CA ASP A 709 6.40 -3.31 8.56
C ASP A 709 6.10 -4.53 9.43
N ILE A 710 4.91 -5.11 9.23
CA ILE A 710 4.30 -6.07 10.19
C ILE A 710 5.16 -7.33 10.47
N PHE A 711 6.04 -7.71 9.55
CA PHE A 711 6.93 -8.86 9.71
C PHE A 711 8.25 -8.54 10.41
N ASP A 712 8.60 -7.27 10.57
CA ASP A 712 9.72 -6.89 11.42
C ASP A 712 9.31 -6.99 12.90
N VAL A 713 9.50 -8.19 13.44
CA VAL A 713 9.27 -8.51 14.85
C VAL A 713 10.50 -8.24 15.73
N THR A 714 11.53 -7.59 15.17
CA THR A 714 12.77 -7.24 15.87
C THR A 714 12.77 -5.80 16.38
N ASP A 715 11.89 -4.94 15.84
CA ASP A 715 11.68 -3.58 16.36
C ASP A 715 11.43 -3.60 17.88
N PRO A 716 12.18 -2.81 18.68
CA PRO A 716 12.09 -2.86 20.13
C PRO A 716 10.75 -2.37 20.68
N VAL A 717 10.01 -1.54 19.94
CA VAL A 717 8.73 -0.95 20.35
C VAL A 717 7.55 -1.73 19.75
N CYS A 718 7.61 -2.03 18.46
CA CYS A 718 6.55 -2.65 17.69
C CYS A 718 6.68 -4.17 17.59
N GLY A 719 7.85 -4.75 17.86
CA GLY A 719 8.09 -6.19 17.76
C GLY A 719 7.11 -7.01 18.61
N PRO A 720 6.99 -6.78 19.93
CA PRO A 720 6.04 -7.50 20.78
C PRO A 720 4.57 -7.39 20.32
N PRO A 721 4.01 -6.20 20.00
CA PRO A 721 2.65 -6.13 19.47
C PRO A 721 2.50 -6.72 18.06
N ARG A 722 3.52 -6.63 17.18
CA ARG A 722 3.50 -7.30 15.86
C ARG A 722 3.38 -8.81 16.02
N ARG A 723 4.14 -9.44 16.93
CA ARG A 723 3.99 -10.88 17.22
C ARG A 723 2.55 -11.25 17.61
N LYS A 724 1.89 -10.41 18.42
CA LYS A 724 0.47 -10.62 18.78
C LYS A 724 -0.46 -10.51 17.56
N VAL A 725 -0.20 -9.57 16.64
CA VAL A 725 -0.94 -9.47 15.37
C VAL A 725 -0.76 -10.75 14.56
N LEU A 726 0.48 -11.22 14.38
CA LEU A 726 0.79 -12.41 13.60
C LEU A 726 0.10 -13.66 14.16
N VAL A 727 0.18 -13.90 15.48
CA VAL A 727 -0.52 -15.02 16.14
C VAL A 727 -2.03 -14.89 15.98
N GLY A 728 -2.58 -13.70 16.18
CA GLY A 728 -4.02 -13.47 16.04
C GLY A 728 -4.53 -13.67 14.61
N ALA A 729 -3.72 -13.31 13.61
CA ALA A 729 -4.05 -13.53 12.20
C ALA A 729 -3.93 -15.01 11.83
N TRP A 730 -2.93 -15.70 12.36
CA TRP A 730 -2.72 -17.14 12.18
C TRP A 730 -3.94 -17.95 12.64
N GLN A 731 -4.37 -17.73 13.89
CA GLN A 731 -5.52 -18.41 14.48
C GLN A 731 -6.82 -18.13 13.70
N ARG A 732 -7.02 -16.88 13.26
CA ARG A 732 -8.18 -16.51 12.44
C ARG A 732 -8.14 -17.15 11.06
N THR A 733 -6.95 -17.30 10.47
CA THR A 733 -6.75 -17.97 9.18
C THR A 733 -7.15 -19.44 9.27
N ILE A 734 -6.64 -20.14 10.30
CA ILE A 734 -7.02 -21.52 10.59
C ILE A 734 -8.54 -21.66 10.74
N ARG A 735 -9.16 -20.85 11.61
CA ARG A 735 -10.60 -20.90 11.85
C ARG A 735 -11.41 -20.59 10.59
N TYR A 736 -10.97 -19.65 9.76
CA TYR A 736 -11.65 -19.31 8.52
C TYR A 736 -11.58 -20.45 7.49
N LEU A 737 -10.44 -21.14 7.40
CA LEU A 737 -10.31 -22.34 6.55
C LEU A 737 -11.19 -23.48 7.07
N ALA A 738 -11.23 -23.70 8.39
CA ALA A 738 -12.12 -24.67 9.02
C ALA A 738 -13.60 -24.36 8.71
N VAL A 739 -14.01 -23.10 8.83
CA VAL A 739 -15.36 -22.64 8.46
C VAL A 739 -15.69 -22.98 7.00
N LEU A 740 -14.83 -22.58 6.05
CA LEU A 740 -15.08 -22.86 4.62
C LEU A 740 -15.20 -24.35 4.31
N GLN A 741 -14.44 -25.17 5.03
CA GLN A 741 -14.42 -26.62 4.89
C GLN A 741 -15.71 -27.24 5.44
N VAL A 742 -16.12 -26.84 6.65
CA VAL A 742 -17.37 -27.29 7.27
C VAL A 742 -18.60 -26.81 6.50
N ASP A 743 -18.58 -25.57 6.00
CA ASP A 743 -19.67 -25.02 5.18
C ASP A 743 -19.92 -25.90 3.95
N ARG A 744 -18.86 -26.37 3.30
CA ARG A 744 -18.97 -27.31 2.19
C ARG A 744 -19.60 -28.63 2.65
N ASP A 745 -19.10 -29.20 3.74
CA ASP A 745 -19.54 -30.52 4.20
C ASP A 745 -20.99 -30.52 4.70
N LEU A 746 -21.51 -29.36 5.11
CA LEU A 746 -22.90 -29.18 5.54
C LEU A 746 -23.83 -28.61 4.46
N GLY A 747 -23.32 -28.26 3.28
CA GLY A 747 -24.13 -27.66 2.21
C GLY A 747 -24.55 -26.21 2.49
N TYR A 748 -23.71 -25.44 3.17
CA TYR A 748 -23.82 -23.96 3.24
C TYR A 748 -23.41 -23.28 1.93
N ASP A 749 -22.92 -24.04 0.95
CA ASP A 749 -22.76 -23.49 -0.36
C ASP A 749 -24.12 -23.01 -0.89
N ASP A 750 -24.10 -21.79 -1.36
CA ASP A 750 -24.64 -21.43 -2.64
C ASP A 750 -25.56 -22.50 -3.29
N ALA A 751 -25.04 -23.51 -4.01
CA ALA A 751 -25.84 -24.43 -4.83
C ALA A 751 -26.92 -25.16 -4.02
N THR A 752 -26.62 -25.51 -2.77
CA THR A 752 -27.53 -26.16 -1.83
C THR A 752 -28.54 -25.17 -1.25
N LEU A 753 -28.08 -24.02 -0.74
CA LEU A 753 -28.96 -23.04 -0.09
C LEU A 753 -29.93 -22.36 -1.08
N PHE A 754 -29.59 -22.29 -2.38
CA PHE A 754 -30.40 -21.52 -3.33
C PHE A 754 -30.34 -22.06 -4.78
N PRO A 755 -30.81 -23.28 -5.06
CA PRO A 755 -30.64 -23.92 -6.37
C PRO A 755 -31.17 -23.07 -7.55
N GLY A 756 -30.44 -23.05 -8.67
CA GLY A 756 -30.86 -22.40 -9.92
C GLY A 756 -30.76 -20.87 -9.97
N ARG A 757 -30.11 -20.23 -8.99
CA ARG A 757 -29.94 -18.77 -8.92
C ARG A 757 -28.81 -18.21 -9.77
N ILE A 758 -28.77 -16.88 -9.85
CA ILE A 758 -27.61 -16.08 -10.25
C ILE A 758 -26.81 -15.70 -8.99
N ARG A 759 -25.52 -16.03 -8.95
CA ARG A 759 -24.60 -15.60 -7.87
C ARG A 759 -23.89 -14.31 -8.27
N LEU A 760 -24.17 -13.22 -7.58
CA LEU A 760 -23.34 -12.02 -7.61
C LEU A 760 -22.15 -12.20 -6.66
N THR A 761 -20.94 -11.85 -7.12
CA THR A 761 -19.74 -11.99 -6.29
C THR A 761 -18.71 -10.90 -6.58
N PRO A 762 -18.02 -10.35 -5.56
CA PRO A 762 -16.88 -9.48 -5.77
C PRO A 762 -15.63 -10.21 -6.27
N ASN A 763 -15.61 -11.55 -6.19
CA ASN A 763 -14.49 -12.42 -6.58
C ASN A 763 -14.97 -13.39 -7.68
N PRO A 764 -15.08 -12.92 -8.93
CA PRO A 764 -15.68 -13.70 -10.01
C PRO A 764 -14.83 -14.89 -10.43
N ARG A 765 -15.52 -15.99 -10.70
CA ARG A 765 -15.00 -17.25 -11.25
C ARG A 765 -15.92 -17.74 -12.38
N PRO A 766 -15.47 -18.67 -13.25
CA PRO A 766 -16.37 -19.33 -14.21
C PRO A 766 -17.63 -19.85 -13.53
N GLY A 767 -18.80 -19.59 -14.11
CA GLY A 767 -20.12 -19.93 -13.56
C GLY A 767 -20.73 -18.88 -12.62
N SER A 768 -20.06 -17.75 -12.36
CA SER A 768 -20.56 -16.70 -11.45
C SER A 768 -20.51 -15.32 -12.09
N LEU A 769 -21.45 -14.44 -11.69
CA LEU A 769 -21.50 -13.08 -12.18
C LEU A 769 -20.71 -12.16 -11.24
N GLY A 770 -19.55 -11.70 -11.71
CA GLY A 770 -18.79 -10.69 -10.97
C GLY A 770 -19.55 -9.39 -10.87
N PHE A 771 -19.67 -8.85 -9.65
CA PHE A 771 -20.45 -7.65 -9.38
C PHE A 771 -19.60 -6.55 -8.73
N GLY A 772 -19.67 -5.34 -9.30
CA GLY A 772 -19.02 -4.14 -8.78
C GLY A 772 -20.04 -3.22 -8.10
N TYR A 773 -20.09 -3.26 -6.77
CA TYR A 773 -21.02 -2.44 -5.96
C TYR A 773 -20.88 -0.93 -6.22
N LEU A 774 -19.65 -0.43 -6.34
CA LEU A 774 -19.34 0.97 -6.61
C LEU A 774 -18.42 1.12 -7.83
N GLY A 775 -18.80 0.45 -8.93
CA GLY A 775 -18.21 0.56 -10.27
C GLY A 775 -16.72 0.91 -10.34
N GLY A 776 -15.83 -0.08 -10.42
CA GLY A 776 -14.39 0.16 -10.53
C GLY A 776 -13.67 0.48 -9.22
N ALA A 777 -14.37 0.60 -8.09
CA ALA A 777 -13.75 0.62 -6.76
C ALA A 777 -12.91 -0.66 -6.52
N GLY A 778 -11.68 -0.48 -6.03
CA GLY A 778 -10.78 -1.58 -5.64
C GLY A 778 -11.20 -2.24 -4.33
N VAL A 779 -11.88 -1.48 -3.47
CA VAL A 779 -12.30 -1.86 -2.12
C VAL A 779 -13.82 -2.04 -2.06
N LEU A 780 -14.28 -3.01 -1.27
CA LEU A 780 -15.70 -3.21 -1.02
C LEU A 780 -16.25 -2.17 -0.04
N PRO A 781 -17.55 -1.83 -0.08
CA PRO A 781 -18.15 -0.80 0.77
C PRO A 781 -17.82 -0.96 2.25
N TRP A 782 -17.90 -2.18 2.78
CA TRP A 782 -17.64 -2.48 4.20
C TRP A 782 -16.15 -2.70 4.55
N HIS A 783 -15.25 -2.67 3.55
CA HIS A 783 -13.80 -2.75 3.72
C HIS A 783 -13.09 -1.39 3.60
N GLY A 784 -13.81 -0.33 3.25
CA GLY A 784 -13.27 1.03 3.06
C GLY A 784 -14.22 2.11 3.56
N THR A 785 -13.82 3.35 3.41
CA THR A 785 -14.65 4.54 3.64
C THR A 785 -15.19 5.04 2.30
N ALA A 786 -16.43 5.52 2.29
CA ALA A 786 -16.99 6.22 1.13
C ALA A 786 -16.11 7.40 0.72
N ALA A 787 -15.84 7.51 -0.59
CA ALA A 787 -15.04 8.58 -1.16
C ALA A 787 -15.71 9.14 -2.41
N ILE A 788 -15.68 10.46 -2.56
CA ILE A 788 -16.10 11.15 -3.78
C ILE A 788 -14.86 11.62 -4.52
N ASP A 789 -14.73 11.27 -5.81
CA ASP A 789 -13.66 11.80 -6.63
C ASP A 789 -13.98 13.22 -7.17
N VAL A 790 -13.02 13.85 -7.85
CA VAL A 790 -13.20 15.19 -8.45
C VAL A 790 -14.24 15.26 -9.57
N LEU A 791 -14.79 14.13 -10.01
CA LEU A 791 -15.88 14.06 -10.97
C LEU A 791 -17.24 13.86 -10.29
N GLY A 792 -17.30 13.89 -8.96
CA GLY A 792 -18.52 13.64 -8.18
C GLY A 792 -18.91 12.17 -8.15
N GLN A 793 -18.00 11.24 -8.47
CA GLN A 793 -18.29 9.81 -8.51
C GLN A 793 -18.06 9.17 -7.14
N LEU A 794 -19.08 8.48 -6.65
CA LEU A 794 -19.03 7.71 -5.41
C LEU A 794 -18.23 6.41 -5.60
N SER A 795 -17.22 6.24 -4.77
CA SER A 795 -16.36 5.06 -4.68
C SER A 795 -16.08 4.70 -3.21
N ALA A 796 -15.16 3.76 -2.99
CA ALA A 796 -14.65 3.42 -1.67
C ALA A 796 -13.13 3.26 -1.73
N ASP A 797 -12.46 3.73 -0.68
CA ASP A 797 -11.00 3.63 -0.50
C ASP A 797 -10.66 3.48 0.98
N PHE A 798 -9.42 3.16 1.31
CA PHE A 798 -8.98 3.04 2.70
C PHE A 798 -8.87 4.41 3.36
N ALA A 799 -9.36 4.54 4.60
CA ALA A 799 -9.31 5.78 5.37
C ALA A 799 -7.90 6.40 5.42
N VAL A 800 -6.88 5.56 5.63
CA VAL A 800 -5.47 5.99 5.65
C VAL A 800 -4.99 6.57 4.31
N ALA A 801 -5.52 6.06 3.19
CA ALA A 801 -5.16 6.52 1.84
C ALA A 801 -5.90 7.81 1.45
N LEU A 802 -7.11 8.01 1.99
CA LEU A 802 -7.90 9.24 1.82
C LEU A 802 -7.26 10.39 2.61
N SER A 803 -6.85 10.11 3.85
CA SER A 803 -6.05 11.00 4.70
C SER A 803 -4.78 11.45 3.98
N ASP A 804 -3.97 10.51 3.49
CA ASP A 804 -2.73 10.76 2.74
C ASP A 804 -2.94 11.66 1.50
N ARG A 805 -4.11 11.60 0.86
CA ARG A 805 -4.46 12.40 -0.32
C ARG A 805 -5.16 13.73 -0.01
N GLY A 806 -5.23 14.11 1.26
CA GLY A 806 -5.86 15.37 1.68
C GLY A 806 -7.37 15.42 1.44
N HIS A 807 -8.05 14.27 1.51
CA HIS A 807 -9.51 14.26 1.56
C HIS A 807 -9.99 14.69 2.94
N VAL A 808 -11.09 15.44 2.97
CA VAL A 808 -11.73 16.01 4.16
C VAL A 808 -13.01 15.26 4.49
N PRO A 809 -13.37 15.18 5.78
CA PRO A 809 -14.58 14.51 6.21
C PRO A 809 -15.84 15.32 5.87
N VAL A 810 -16.87 14.64 5.37
CA VAL A 810 -18.21 15.20 5.20
C VAL A 810 -19.17 14.45 6.12
N TYR A 811 -19.71 15.16 7.10
CA TYR A 811 -20.68 14.65 8.05
C TYR A 811 -22.10 14.88 7.54
N SER A 812 -23.01 13.97 7.88
CA SER A 812 -24.42 14.05 7.48
C SER A 812 -25.29 13.89 8.70
N ALA A 813 -26.35 14.71 8.79
CA ALA A 813 -27.41 14.52 9.78
C ALA A 813 -28.07 13.13 9.72
N LEU A 814 -27.99 12.42 8.59
CA LEU A 814 -28.48 11.04 8.49
C LEU A 814 -27.63 10.07 9.29
N LEU A 815 -26.33 10.32 9.47
CA LEU A 815 -25.41 9.40 10.15
C LEU A 815 -25.02 9.87 11.55
N GLY A 816 -24.99 11.18 11.77
CA GLY A 816 -24.54 11.81 13.00
C GLY A 816 -23.11 12.38 12.90
N PRO A 817 -22.63 13.02 13.98
CA PRO A 817 -21.33 13.72 14.00
C PRO A 817 -20.14 12.81 14.31
N ASP A 818 -20.35 11.58 14.80
CA ASP A 818 -19.28 10.75 15.36
C ASP A 818 -18.41 10.07 14.28
N GLN A 819 -18.90 9.97 13.05
CA GLN A 819 -18.14 9.47 11.92
C GLN A 819 -18.53 10.20 10.62
N PRO A 820 -17.58 10.40 9.68
CA PRO A 820 -17.91 10.97 8.38
C PRO A 820 -18.85 10.03 7.61
N TRP A 821 -19.76 10.62 6.85
CA TRP A 821 -20.61 9.89 5.92
C TRP A 821 -19.88 9.55 4.62
N PHE A 822 -18.94 10.41 4.23
CA PHE A 822 -17.95 10.16 3.19
C PHE A 822 -16.78 11.13 3.31
N MET A 823 -15.73 10.89 2.54
CA MET A 823 -14.59 11.79 2.37
C MET A 823 -14.59 12.40 0.98
N ALA A 824 -14.21 13.66 0.84
CA ALA A 824 -14.10 14.35 -0.46
C ALA A 824 -12.82 15.19 -0.52
N PRO A 825 -12.24 15.48 -1.69
CA PRO A 825 -11.10 16.37 -1.77
C PRO A 825 -11.44 17.75 -1.19
N SER A 826 -10.50 18.40 -0.50
CA SER A 826 -10.70 19.73 0.09
C SER A 826 -11.07 20.83 -0.92
N THR A 827 -10.89 20.57 -2.22
CA THR A 827 -11.16 21.51 -3.32
C THR A 827 -12.60 21.49 -3.84
N VAL A 828 -13.51 20.70 -3.25
CA VAL A 828 -14.74 20.20 -3.90
C VAL A 828 -16.04 20.84 -3.36
N ASP A 829 -15.96 21.99 -2.68
CA ASP A 829 -17.13 22.65 -2.05
C ASP A 829 -18.35 22.87 -2.99
N ASP A 830 -18.12 23.09 -4.29
CA ASP A 830 -19.19 23.28 -5.29
C ASP A 830 -19.80 21.96 -5.78
N LEU A 831 -19.09 20.85 -5.70
CA LEU A 831 -19.50 19.54 -6.23
C LEU A 831 -20.56 18.86 -5.37
N ILE A 832 -20.54 19.14 -4.05
CA ILE A 832 -21.63 18.78 -3.13
C ILE A 832 -22.96 19.43 -3.61
N ARG A 833 -22.89 20.58 -4.29
CA ARG A 833 -24.07 21.28 -4.82
C ARG A 833 -24.49 20.84 -6.22
N THR A 834 -23.55 20.39 -7.07
CA THR A 834 -23.84 19.96 -8.46
C THR A 834 -24.29 18.50 -8.59
N GLY A 835 -24.12 17.70 -7.52
CA GLY A 835 -24.73 16.37 -7.37
C GLY A 835 -23.73 15.21 -7.44
N ILE A 836 -23.98 14.17 -6.67
CA ILE A 836 -23.14 12.95 -6.60
C ILE A 836 -23.75 11.87 -7.50
N HIS A 837 -22.89 11.07 -8.14
CA HIS A 837 -23.33 9.96 -9.00
C HIS A 837 -22.60 8.66 -8.67
N LEU A 838 -23.20 7.53 -9.01
CA LEU A 838 -22.51 6.24 -8.89
C LEU A 838 -21.40 6.11 -9.96
N ARG A 839 -20.21 5.69 -9.52
CA ARG A 839 -19.04 5.50 -10.38
C ARG A 839 -19.29 4.49 -11.51
N ARG A 840 -18.79 4.80 -12.70
CA ARG A 840 -18.73 3.85 -13.84
C ARG A 840 -17.34 3.22 -13.86
N ARG A 841 -17.28 1.94 -14.21
CA ARG A 841 -15.99 1.25 -14.38
C ARG A 841 -15.28 1.75 -15.63
#